data_AF-A0A7C7TXV0-F1
#
_entry.id   AF-A0A7C7TXV0-F1
#
_cell.length_a   1.000
_cell.length_b   1.000
_cell.length_c   1.000
_cell.angle_alpha   90.00
_cell.angle_beta   90.00
_cell.angle_gamma   90.00
#
_symmetry.space_group_name_H-M   'P 1'
#
loop_
_entity.id
_entity.type
_entity.pdbx_description
1 polymer ?
#
loop_
_entity_poly.entity_id
_entity_poly.type
_entity_poly.pdbx_seq_one_letter_code
_entity_poly.pdbx_strand_id
1 'polypeptide(L)'
;MDSDDERICSACSKEIESDTLCSLCQSIVGNSLGANWNVVLSMREHEEGIELIGGRVGTSRQRWANLRNNVDRTPDVSWARLRDNEDPIHSLPCSVERLQGIIHLMKEGHRLQHEERRILQIGIALQDGKLLSFLQDTAILDGRKLPAPVPVISLLTLISDKKKRMGWNISKLVSAMGSLVHDANNAREQEHYGRVHNDWRRFRMMQRQQRREGRTKRNDCKKRPLLAMLNWLQIEAEDRLSVEDSNGNHPLSAWARDVRLRIHVASPATFSSQVIEGFANHPKGCLDLITAPWVSRWLNHRPTPRPLALKDWPLKLTRNKWQFRVRTKAGNSRLTPIPEDPIIWAYLISSVLSPLESQIGLNLLAIQSNWTTSHDDSVEIAAPLSRSIDFLYQIIAANPNNIFVQSNRILVIGRLGHFYEVRVGKGAHGAPFIIAAVKQLDPHRANPLCIHHGTFHAEVPLGDTIASVLLSLLDDVKLAARVDSIKSEITANPPFGFSKKITAEEKPFIDTAALEQLRGSINDPRHPIMWYDHEDGPHIHQGRMALQHLLDRNNNLQIDVDDFVHQYERIPGIGNRWRRGAIRGGWNRKHINATLKEVNQGNKPPIETFVADWRQDISVMLPDEGVEHELEYVANPPYGNNWMYLRNLGQPGNVGNIGDIRNGERRWCELMPRVWQAMQLQPLGATIRVGEQNMQELSFEHCNLRVTMRNRVESRAIVRLAELLGYVEDGVYNGQMVLVRRDHPRPNNRRSMTRIIEGLQQRFGARGAPPWWWHYQEAQEAPQEVTEFAWELEEDLRDEEAIQVNLDIILEGQ
;
A
#
# COMPACT_ATOMS: atom_id res chain seq x y z
N MET A 1 42.49 -18.67 2.40
CA MET A 1 43.05 -17.81 3.44
C MET A 1 43.45 -16.54 2.74
N ASP A 2 42.46 -15.69 2.47
CA ASP A 2 42.71 -14.34 1.96
C ASP A 2 42.90 -13.44 3.17
N SER A 3 43.92 -12.59 3.10
CA SER A 3 44.31 -11.64 4.14
C SER A 3 43.16 -10.70 4.48
N ASP A 4 42.82 -10.62 5.77
CA ASP A 4 42.06 -9.52 6.37
C ASP A 4 42.91 -8.24 6.29
N ASP A 5 43.03 -7.67 5.09
CA ASP A 5 43.51 -6.29 4.96
C ASP A 5 42.41 -5.38 5.52
N GLU A 6 42.67 -4.76 6.66
CA GLU A 6 41.84 -3.71 7.26
C GLU A 6 41.52 -2.64 6.20
N ARG A 7 40.28 -2.65 5.69
CA ARG A 7 39.82 -1.64 4.73
C ARG A 7 39.39 -0.40 5.48
N ILE A 8 39.84 0.76 5.01
CA ILE A 8 39.60 2.05 5.63
C ILE A 8 38.59 2.85 4.79
N CYS A 9 37.62 3.49 5.45
CA CYS A 9 36.64 4.38 4.81
C CYS A 9 37.32 5.57 4.15
N SER A 10 37.07 5.74 2.85
CA SER A 10 37.69 6.80 2.04
C SER A 10 37.30 8.24 2.44
N ALA A 11 36.26 8.41 3.28
CA ALA A 11 35.76 9.72 3.71
C ALA A 11 36.04 10.09 5.17
N CYS A 12 36.25 9.11 6.06
CA CYS A 12 36.44 9.38 7.51
C CYS A 12 37.57 8.56 8.14
N SER A 13 38.27 7.75 7.35
CA SER A 13 39.41 6.95 7.77
C SER A 13 39.15 5.92 8.88
N LYS A 14 37.90 5.48 9.07
CA LYS A 14 37.53 4.37 9.98
C LYS A 14 37.57 3.01 9.28
N GLU A 15 37.91 1.96 10.03
CA GLU A 15 37.85 0.56 9.58
C GLU A 15 36.43 0.16 9.14
N ILE A 16 36.32 -0.60 8.06
CA ILE A 16 35.07 -1.09 7.46
C ILE A 16 35.21 -2.52 6.93
N GLU A 17 34.13 -3.30 7.03
CA GLU A 17 34.14 -4.74 6.73
C GLU A 17 34.00 -5.09 5.24
N SER A 18 33.36 -4.25 4.41
CA SER A 18 33.11 -4.59 2.99
C SER A 18 33.09 -3.42 1.99
N ASP A 19 32.54 -2.27 2.38
CA ASP A 19 32.23 -1.17 1.46
C ASP A 19 33.41 -0.19 1.27
N THR A 20 33.27 0.83 0.42
CA THR A 20 34.25 1.93 0.29
C THR A 20 34.02 3.07 1.28
N LEU A 21 32.80 3.17 1.82
CA LEU A 21 32.36 4.18 2.78
C LEU A 21 31.64 3.50 3.97
N CYS A 22 31.83 4.00 5.19
CA CYS A 22 31.03 3.55 6.33
C CYS A 22 29.57 4.04 6.20
N SER A 23 28.63 3.38 6.88
CA SER A 23 27.19 3.64 6.74
C SER A 23 26.79 5.11 7.00
N LEU A 24 27.45 5.78 7.95
CA LEU A 24 27.23 7.21 8.22
C LEU A 24 27.73 8.09 7.06
N CYS A 25 28.96 7.90 6.59
CA CYS A 25 29.51 8.63 5.44
C CYS A 25 28.69 8.40 4.18
N GLN A 26 28.27 7.16 3.93
CA GLN A 26 27.41 6.79 2.81
C GLN A 26 26.07 7.54 2.87
N SER A 27 25.48 7.70 4.06
CA SER A 27 24.25 8.48 4.22
C SER A 27 24.44 9.97 3.91
N ILE A 28 25.56 10.57 4.33
CA ILE A 28 25.88 11.99 4.11
C ILE A 28 26.15 12.25 2.63
N VAL A 29 27.00 11.41 2.01
CA VAL A 29 27.32 11.49 0.58
C VAL A 29 26.08 11.22 -0.27
N GLY A 30 25.29 10.21 0.08
CA GLY A 30 24.02 9.90 -0.57
C GLY A 30 23.04 11.07 -0.57
N ASN A 31 22.83 11.74 0.58
CA ASN A 31 21.87 12.85 0.66
C ASN A 31 22.36 14.12 -0.03
N SER A 32 23.67 14.40 -0.01
CA SER A 32 24.27 15.54 -0.72
C SER A 32 24.18 15.40 -2.25
N LEU A 33 24.23 14.17 -2.77
CA LEU A 33 23.97 13.83 -4.18
C LEU A 33 22.47 13.71 -4.50
N GLY A 34 21.58 14.06 -3.56
CA GLY A 34 20.14 13.90 -3.72
C GLY A 34 19.74 12.43 -3.85
N ALA A 35 19.92 11.66 -2.76
CA ALA A 35 19.48 10.27 -2.62
C ALA A 35 17.96 10.14 -2.86
N ASN A 36 17.64 9.97 -4.14
CA ASN A 36 16.29 9.77 -4.65
C ASN A 36 16.10 8.31 -5.10
N TRP A 37 17.10 7.46 -4.90
CA TRP A 37 17.17 6.06 -5.32
C TRP A 37 17.81 5.21 -4.20
N ASN A 38 17.04 4.89 -3.14
CA ASN A 38 17.44 3.90 -2.13
C ASN A 38 17.01 2.51 -2.59
N VAL A 39 17.62 2.01 -3.66
CA VAL A 39 17.41 0.61 -4.06
C VAL A 39 18.58 -0.20 -3.50
N VAL A 40 18.34 -0.97 -2.44
CA VAL A 40 19.32 -1.92 -1.94
C VAL A 40 19.31 -3.13 -2.86
N LEU A 41 20.17 -3.14 -3.88
CA LEU A 41 20.43 -4.30 -4.75
C LEU A 41 21.74 -4.99 -4.33
N SER A 42 21.82 -6.31 -4.45
CA SER A 42 23.09 -7.03 -4.28
C SER A 42 23.99 -6.80 -5.49
N MET A 43 25.30 -7.03 -5.34
CA MET A 43 26.24 -6.92 -6.46
C MET A 43 25.85 -7.82 -7.63
N ARG A 44 25.43 -9.05 -7.33
CA ARG A 44 24.93 -10.00 -8.34
C ARG A 44 23.73 -9.45 -9.12
N GLU A 45 22.76 -8.83 -8.45
CA GLU A 45 21.59 -8.24 -9.12
C GLU A 45 21.96 -7.02 -9.97
N HIS A 46 22.94 -6.23 -9.53
CA HIS A 46 23.50 -5.15 -10.34
C HIS A 46 24.17 -5.71 -11.61
N GLU A 47 24.95 -6.78 -11.49
CA GLU A 47 25.61 -7.46 -12.61
C GLU A 47 24.59 -8.04 -13.60
N GLU A 48 23.57 -8.75 -13.12
CA GLU A 48 22.48 -9.30 -13.95
C GLU A 48 21.78 -8.18 -14.76
N GLY A 49 21.50 -7.03 -14.14
CA GLY A 49 20.95 -5.87 -14.84
C GLY A 49 21.89 -5.23 -15.87
N ILE A 50 23.20 -5.25 -15.60
CA ILE A 50 24.25 -4.73 -16.51
C ILE A 50 24.40 -5.66 -17.72
N GLU A 51 24.38 -6.97 -17.52
CA GLU A 51 24.41 -7.97 -18.60
C GLU A 51 23.22 -7.81 -19.54
N LEU A 52 22.01 -7.61 -18.98
CA LEU A 52 20.80 -7.41 -19.76
C LEU A 52 20.88 -6.21 -20.71
N ILE A 53 21.56 -5.12 -20.33
CA ILE A 53 21.74 -3.93 -21.18
C ILE A 53 23.02 -3.97 -22.02
N GLY A 54 23.75 -5.09 -21.98
CA GLY A 54 24.95 -5.37 -22.78
C GLY A 54 26.21 -4.66 -22.29
N GLY A 55 26.37 -4.55 -20.97
CA GLY A 55 27.59 -4.12 -20.32
C GLY A 55 27.55 -2.70 -19.74
N ARG A 56 28.69 -2.32 -19.14
CA ARG A 56 28.84 -1.08 -18.35
C ARG A 56 28.89 0.18 -19.21
N VAL A 57 29.34 0.05 -20.45
CA VAL A 57 29.53 1.15 -21.41
C VAL A 57 28.57 0.97 -22.58
N GLY A 58 27.97 2.07 -23.02
CA GLY A 58 27.11 2.06 -24.20
C GLY A 58 26.15 3.23 -24.25
N THR A 59 25.87 3.71 -25.46
CA THR A 59 24.83 4.71 -25.72
C THR A 59 23.45 4.14 -25.38
N SER A 60 22.47 5.02 -25.14
CA SER A 60 21.09 4.57 -24.87
C SER A 60 20.52 3.70 -26.00
N ARG A 61 20.93 3.93 -27.25
CA ARG A 61 20.49 3.14 -28.40
C ARG A 61 21.07 1.72 -28.38
N GLN A 62 22.35 1.59 -28.05
CA GLN A 62 23.01 0.29 -27.88
C GLN A 62 22.40 -0.49 -26.73
N ARG A 63 22.16 0.16 -25.58
CA ARG A 63 21.52 -0.46 -24.41
C ARG A 63 20.13 -1.02 -24.74
N TRP A 64 19.31 -0.27 -25.49
CA TRP A 64 18.02 -0.77 -25.97
C TRP A 64 18.15 -1.96 -26.93
N ALA A 65 19.11 -1.93 -27.86
CA ALA A 65 19.33 -3.03 -28.81
C ALA A 65 19.80 -4.31 -28.09
N ASN A 66 20.69 -4.19 -27.12
CA ASN A 66 21.16 -5.31 -26.31
C ASN A 66 20.02 -5.87 -25.46
N LEU A 67 19.26 -5.01 -24.77
CA LEU A 67 18.09 -5.44 -23.99
C LEU A 67 17.10 -6.22 -24.87
N ARG A 68 16.77 -5.70 -26.05
CA ARG A 68 15.90 -6.38 -27.02
C ARG A 68 16.39 -7.79 -27.34
N ASN A 69 17.67 -7.95 -27.67
CA ASN A 69 18.23 -9.25 -28.06
C ASN A 69 18.28 -10.24 -26.90
N ASN A 70 18.55 -9.75 -25.68
CA ASN A 70 18.65 -10.58 -24.49
C ASN A 70 17.28 -11.07 -23.99
N VAL A 71 16.21 -10.30 -24.21
CA VAL A 71 14.87 -10.61 -23.67
C VAL A 71 13.91 -11.27 -24.68
N ASP A 72 14.24 -11.27 -25.97
CA ASP A 72 13.31 -11.67 -27.04
C ASP A 72 12.67 -13.06 -26.86
N ARG A 73 13.45 -14.02 -26.33
CA ARG A 73 13.02 -15.42 -26.14
C ARG A 73 12.48 -15.72 -24.74
N THR A 74 12.31 -14.69 -23.90
CA THR A 74 11.85 -14.87 -22.52
C THR A 74 10.32 -14.99 -22.44
N PRO A 75 9.78 -15.64 -21.40
CA PRO A 75 8.33 -15.64 -21.14
C PRO A 75 7.76 -14.22 -20.95
N ASP A 76 8.59 -13.26 -20.56
CA ASP A 76 8.26 -11.84 -20.41
C ASP A 76 7.97 -11.11 -21.72
N VAL A 77 8.28 -11.74 -22.87
CA VAL A 77 7.95 -11.24 -24.20
C VAL A 77 6.93 -12.14 -24.91
N SER A 78 7.01 -13.46 -24.71
CA SER A 78 6.17 -14.43 -25.43
C SER A 78 4.66 -14.27 -25.15
N TRP A 79 4.28 -13.74 -23.98
CA TRP A 79 2.87 -13.50 -23.63
C TRP A 79 2.10 -12.62 -24.63
N ALA A 80 2.82 -11.73 -25.33
CA ALA A 80 2.30 -10.78 -26.30
C ALA A 80 2.41 -11.27 -27.76
N ARG A 81 2.94 -12.48 -28.01
CA ARG A 81 3.07 -13.02 -29.37
C ARG A 81 1.82 -13.80 -29.80
N LEU A 82 1.55 -13.80 -31.10
CA LEU A 82 0.59 -14.70 -31.77
C LEU A 82 1.28 -16.03 -32.10
N ARG A 83 0.49 -17.11 -32.25
CA ARG A 83 1.02 -18.47 -32.49
C ARG A 83 1.68 -18.61 -33.86
N ASP A 84 1.02 -18.13 -34.91
CA ASP A 84 1.38 -18.43 -36.30
C ASP A 84 2.00 -17.24 -37.06
N ASN A 85 2.59 -16.29 -36.35
CA ASN A 85 3.19 -15.07 -36.92
C ASN A 85 2.24 -14.31 -37.87
N GLU A 86 0.94 -14.34 -37.58
CA GLU A 86 -0.10 -13.76 -38.43
C GLU A 86 -0.10 -12.23 -38.39
N ASP A 87 -0.75 -11.59 -39.37
CA ASP A 87 -1.01 -10.15 -39.30
C ASP A 87 -2.13 -9.91 -38.27
N PRO A 88 -1.89 -9.16 -37.19
CA PRO A 88 -2.90 -8.94 -36.16
C PRO A 88 -4.05 -8.04 -36.56
N ILE A 89 -4.01 -7.46 -37.78
CA ILE A 89 -5.01 -6.51 -38.26
C ILE A 89 -5.88 -7.18 -39.33
N HIS A 90 -7.17 -7.27 -39.04
CA HIS A 90 -8.17 -7.75 -39.99
C HIS A 90 -8.54 -6.65 -41.01
N SER A 91 -8.85 -5.44 -40.54
CA SER A 91 -9.16 -4.31 -41.43
C SER A 91 -8.79 -2.95 -40.82
N LEU A 92 -8.25 -2.07 -41.66
CA LEU A 92 -7.95 -0.68 -41.31
C LEU A 92 -9.11 0.26 -41.68
N PRO A 93 -9.34 1.35 -40.92
CA PRO A 93 -10.40 2.33 -41.22
C PRO A 93 -10.06 3.23 -42.42
N CYS A 94 -8.79 3.27 -42.84
CA CYS A 94 -8.32 4.07 -43.97
C CYS A 94 -7.03 3.46 -44.59
N SER A 95 -6.53 4.08 -45.67
CA SER A 95 -5.26 3.68 -46.27
C SER A 95 -4.07 3.95 -45.33
N VAL A 96 -2.98 3.22 -45.52
CA VAL A 96 -1.77 3.33 -44.68
C VAL A 96 -1.15 4.72 -44.80
N GLU A 97 -1.17 5.33 -45.98
CA GLU A 97 -0.64 6.68 -46.24
C GLU A 97 -1.46 7.72 -45.48
N ARG A 98 -2.78 7.57 -45.48
CA ARG A 98 -3.67 8.48 -44.74
C ARG A 98 -3.43 8.36 -43.23
N LEU A 99 -3.23 7.14 -42.73
CA LEU A 99 -2.89 6.90 -41.33
C LEU A 99 -1.52 7.51 -40.96
N GLN A 100 -0.52 7.37 -41.82
CA GLN A 100 0.80 8.00 -41.64
C GLN A 100 0.71 9.53 -41.63
N GLY A 101 -0.15 10.13 -42.45
CA GLY A 101 -0.45 11.56 -42.41
C GLY A 101 -1.01 12.02 -41.06
N ILE A 102 -1.96 11.26 -40.49
CA ILE A 102 -2.50 11.52 -39.14
C ILE A 102 -1.39 11.42 -38.08
N ILE A 103 -0.53 10.40 -38.16
CA ILE A 103 0.60 10.22 -37.23
C ILE A 103 1.56 11.41 -37.30
N HIS A 104 1.84 11.93 -38.51
CA HIS A 104 2.72 13.08 -38.70
C HIS A 104 2.14 14.35 -38.03
N LEU A 105 0.86 14.66 -38.28
CA LEU A 105 0.17 15.79 -37.64
C LEU A 105 0.19 15.69 -36.10
N MET A 106 -0.03 14.49 -35.56
CA MET A 106 0.05 14.25 -34.11
C MET A 106 1.47 14.43 -33.56
N LYS A 107 2.51 14.03 -34.31
CA LYS A 107 3.93 14.20 -33.90
C LYS A 107 4.33 15.68 -33.87
N GLU A 108 3.82 16.49 -34.78
CA GLU A 108 4.06 17.95 -34.84
C GLU A 108 3.20 18.74 -33.84
N GLY A 109 2.21 18.11 -33.22
CA GLY A 109 1.32 18.75 -32.25
C GLY A 109 0.16 19.53 -32.89
N HIS A 110 -0.12 19.29 -34.17
CA HIS A 110 -1.25 19.89 -34.86
C HIS A 110 -2.58 19.31 -34.36
N ARG A 111 -3.62 20.15 -34.33
CA ARG A 111 -4.96 19.73 -33.90
C ARG A 111 -5.63 18.98 -35.05
N LEU A 112 -5.96 17.71 -34.81
CA LEU A 112 -6.66 16.87 -35.79
C LEU A 112 -8.02 17.47 -36.21
N GLN A 113 -8.31 17.45 -37.51
CA GLN A 113 -9.57 17.85 -38.11
C GLN A 113 -10.69 16.85 -37.80
N HIS A 114 -11.95 17.22 -38.08
CA HIS A 114 -13.11 16.37 -37.78
C HIS A 114 -13.03 15.00 -38.46
N GLU A 115 -12.61 14.96 -39.74
CA GLU A 115 -12.46 13.72 -40.50
C GLU A 115 -11.38 12.80 -39.93
N GLU A 116 -10.23 13.34 -39.54
CA GLU A 116 -9.11 12.59 -38.98
C GLU A 116 -9.49 11.97 -37.63
N ARG A 117 -10.25 12.70 -36.80
CA ARG A 117 -10.80 12.17 -35.55
C ARG A 117 -11.82 11.08 -35.82
N ARG A 118 -12.66 11.23 -36.84
CA ARG A 118 -13.65 10.21 -37.22
C ARG A 118 -12.98 8.90 -37.61
N ILE A 119 -11.87 8.94 -38.36
CA ILE A 119 -11.09 7.75 -38.72
C ILE A 119 -10.60 7.01 -37.47
N LEU A 120 -10.05 7.73 -36.48
CA LEU A 120 -9.60 7.14 -35.22
C LEU A 120 -10.75 6.58 -34.36
N GLN A 121 -11.95 7.15 -34.48
CA GLN A 121 -13.16 6.71 -33.78
C GLN A 121 -13.83 5.49 -34.44
N ILE A 122 -13.78 5.35 -35.77
CA ILE A 122 -14.27 4.17 -36.49
C ILE A 122 -13.53 2.91 -36.00
N GLY A 123 -12.24 3.05 -35.72
CA GLY A 123 -11.42 2.00 -35.11
C GLY A 123 -10.82 1.03 -36.11
N ILE A 124 -9.97 0.15 -35.59
CA ILE A 124 -9.15 -0.83 -36.30
C ILE A 124 -9.62 -2.20 -35.87
N ALA A 125 -10.05 -3.03 -36.82
CA ALA A 125 -10.48 -4.39 -36.53
C ALA A 125 -9.25 -5.29 -36.41
N LEU A 126 -9.15 -5.99 -35.29
CA LEU A 126 -8.07 -6.90 -34.94
C LEU A 126 -8.46 -8.35 -35.31
N GLN A 127 -7.46 -9.21 -35.48
CA GLN A 127 -7.63 -10.61 -35.87
C GLN A 127 -8.41 -11.43 -34.82
N ASP A 128 -8.41 -11.01 -33.55
CA ASP A 128 -9.19 -11.62 -32.47
C ASP A 128 -10.67 -11.18 -32.45
N GLY A 129 -11.15 -10.53 -33.51
CA GLY A 129 -12.52 -10.02 -33.63
C GLY A 129 -12.76 -8.68 -32.93
N LYS A 130 -11.76 -8.16 -32.23
CA LYS A 130 -11.89 -6.93 -31.43
C LYS A 130 -11.73 -5.66 -32.24
N LEU A 131 -12.39 -4.59 -31.80
CA LEU A 131 -12.33 -3.27 -32.39
C LEU A 131 -11.54 -2.31 -31.49
N LEU A 132 -10.39 -1.84 -31.97
CA LEU A 132 -9.57 -0.83 -31.31
C LEU A 132 -9.85 0.56 -31.86
N SER A 133 -10.40 1.46 -31.05
CA SER A 133 -10.62 2.87 -31.42
C SER A 133 -9.92 3.82 -30.45
N PHE A 134 -9.72 5.07 -30.89
CA PHE A 134 -9.06 6.09 -30.09
C PHE A 134 -9.93 7.34 -29.96
N LEU A 135 -10.12 7.76 -28.71
CA LEU A 135 -10.76 9.03 -28.38
C LEU A 135 -9.73 9.89 -27.62
N GLN A 136 -9.19 10.91 -28.31
CA GLN A 136 -8.10 11.75 -27.80
C GLN A 136 -6.88 10.89 -27.41
N ASP A 137 -6.53 10.85 -26.13
CA ASP A 137 -5.41 10.08 -25.58
C ASP A 137 -5.84 8.74 -24.95
N THR A 138 -7.13 8.39 -25.10
CA THR A 138 -7.70 7.17 -24.52
C THR A 138 -8.03 6.16 -25.59
N ALA A 139 -7.54 4.93 -25.40
CA ALA A 139 -7.93 3.79 -26.22
C ALA A 139 -9.26 3.21 -25.71
N ILE A 140 -10.04 2.74 -26.66
CA ILE A 140 -11.31 2.06 -26.46
C ILE A 140 -11.19 0.71 -27.17
N LEU A 141 -11.36 -0.37 -26.43
CA LEU A 141 -11.32 -1.75 -26.95
C LEU A 141 -12.73 -2.33 -26.82
N ASP A 142 -13.33 -2.76 -27.93
CA ASP A 142 -14.72 -3.27 -27.98
C ASP A 142 -15.76 -2.35 -27.33
N GLY A 143 -15.63 -1.04 -27.58
CA GLY A 143 -16.52 -0.03 -26.99
C GLY A 143 -16.21 0.31 -25.52
N ARG A 144 -15.28 -0.39 -24.88
CA ARG A 144 -14.86 -0.13 -23.50
C ARG A 144 -13.67 0.82 -23.43
N LYS A 145 -13.86 1.94 -22.73
CA LYS A 145 -12.78 2.91 -22.47
C LYS A 145 -11.78 2.38 -21.45
N LEU A 146 -10.51 2.25 -21.85
CA LEU A 146 -9.43 1.82 -20.97
C LEU A 146 -9.21 2.83 -19.83
N PRO A 147 -8.79 2.36 -18.64
CA PRO A 147 -8.65 3.21 -17.46
C PRO A 147 -7.47 4.17 -17.52
N ALA A 148 -6.38 3.80 -18.17
CA ALA A 148 -5.22 4.66 -18.38
C ALA A 148 -5.11 5.15 -19.84
N PRO A 149 -4.52 6.34 -20.05
CA PRO A 149 -4.11 6.76 -21.39
C PRO A 149 -2.97 5.87 -21.90
N VAL A 150 -2.95 5.66 -23.22
CA VAL A 150 -1.98 4.78 -23.91
C VAL A 150 -1.11 5.61 -24.87
N PRO A 151 0.08 5.13 -25.29
CA PRO A 151 0.92 5.84 -26.24
C PRO A 151 0.37 5.72 -27.67
N VAL A 152 -0.69 6.49 -27.97
CA VAL A 152 -1.43 6.42 -29.24
C VAL A 152 -0.51 6.57 -30.46
N ILE A 153 0.44 7.50 -30.43
CA ILE A 153 1.38 7.72 -31.55
C ILE A 153 2.23 6.48 -31.81
N SER A 154 2.74 5.86 -30.74
CA SER A 154 3.56 4.64 -30.86
C SER A 154 2.75 3.46 -31.35
N LEU A 155 1.52 3.28 -30.85
CA LEU A 155 0.60 2.23 -31.30
C LEU A 155 0.23 2.39 -32.78
N LEU A 156 -0.17 3.59 -33.21
CA LEU A 156 -0.49 3.86 -34.61
C LEU A 156 0.73 3.67 -35.51
N THR A 157 1.93 4.02 -35.04
CA THR A 157 3.16 3.79 -35.81
C THR A 157 3.44 2.29 -35.98
N LEU A 158 3.26 1.46 -34.93
CA LEU A 158 3.34 0.00 -35.03
C LEU A 158 2.28 -0.54 -36.01
N ILE A 159 1.03 -0.12 -35.87
CA ILE A 159 -0.10 -0.54 -36.70
C ILE A 159 0.15 -0.17 -38.17
N SER A 160 0.74 0.98 -38.47
CA SER A 160 1.03 1.40 -39.84
C SER A 160 2.15 0.60 -40.53
N ASP A 161 3.03 -0.06 -39.76
CA ASP A 161 4.19 -0.80 -40.29
C ASP A 161 3.92 -2.31 -40.25
N LYS A 162 3.56 -2.88 -41.41
CA LYS A 162 3.27 -4.30 -41.55
C LYS A 162 4.42 -5.17 -41.05
N LYS A 163 5.68 -4.84 -41.37
CA LYS A 163 6.83 -5.68 -40.98
C LYS A 163 7.02 -5.74 -39.46
N LYS A 164 6.72 -4.65 -38.75
CA LYS A 164 6.87 -4.59 -37.29
C LYS A 164 5.70 -5.23 -36.54
N ARG A 165 4.48 -5.17 -37.09
CA ARG A 165 3.28 -5.68 -36.40
C ARG A 165 3.05 -7.19 -36.56
N MET A 166 3.62 -7.83 -37.58
CA MET A 166 3.47 -9.28 -37.79
C MET A 166 3.82 -10.08 -36.52
N GLY A 167 2.95 -11.02 -36.16
CA GLY A 167 3.14 -11.93 -35.03
C GLY A 167 2.90 -11.35 -33.64
N TRP A 168 2.40 -10.12 -33.53
CA TRP A 168 2.13 -9.47 -32.23
C TRP A 168 0.64 -9.38 -31.91
N ASN A 169 0.25 -9.77 -30.71
CA ASN A 169 -1.12 -9.59 -30.23
C ASN A 169 -1.32 -8.15 -29.73
N ILE A 170 -1.82 -7.29 -30.62
CA ILE A 170 -2.03 -5.85 -30.34
C ILE A 170 -3.07 -5.65 -29.24
N SER A 171 -4.14 -6.45 -29.22
CA SER A 171 -5.20 -6.43 -28.20
C SER A 171 -4.62 -6.60 -26.79
N LYS A 172 -3.82 -7.65 -26.57
CA LYS A 172 -3.12 -7.91 -25.30
C LYS A 172 -2.12 -6.82 -24.92
N LEU A 173 -1.37 -6.28 -25.89
CA LEU A 173 -0.46 -5.18 -25.61
C LEU A 173 -1.26 -3.97 -25.12
N VAL A 174 -2.28 -3.56 -25.85
CA VAL A 174 -3.10 -2.38 -25.55
C VAL A 174 -3.85 -2.51 -24.22
N SER A 175 -4.43 -3.68 -23.91
CA SER A 175 -5.10 -3.94 -22.63
C SER A 175 -4.12 -3.78 -21.46
N ALA A 176 -2.89 -4.29 -21.60
CA ALA A 176 -1.84 -4.13 -20.60
C ALA A 176 -1.29 -2.70 -20.54
N MET A 177 -1.11 -2.00 -21.67
CA MET A 177 -0.72 -0.58 -21.66
C MET A 177 -1.76 0.27 -20.91
N GLY A 178 -3.05 -0.03 -21.13
CA GLY A 178 -4.18 0.64 -20.53
C GLY A 178 -4.35 0.42 -19.02
N SER A 179 -3.55 -0.44 -18.40
CA SER A 179 -3.59 -0.69 -16.95
C SER A 179 -2.51 0.04 -16.15
N LEU A 180 -1.45 0.54 -16.80
CA LEU A 180 -0.18 0.90 -16.14
C LEU A 180 -0.12 2.30 -15.53
N VAL A 181 -1.02 3.23 -15.83
CA VAL A 181 -0.86 4.62 -15.34
C VAL A 181 -1.47 4.77 -13.95
N HIS A 182 -0.64 4.58 -12.93
CA HIS A 182 -1.01 4.65 -11.51
C HIS A 182 -1.73 5.96 -11.11
N ASP A 183 -1.28 7.13 -11.60
CA ASP A 183 -1.92 8.41 -11.26
C ASP A 183 -3.34 8.55 -11.86
N ALA A 184 -3.56 7.99 -13.05
CA ALA A 184 -4.87 7.96 -13.71
C ALA A 184 -5.82 6.96 -13.03
N ASN A 185 -5.28 5.80 -12.64
CA ASN A 185 -6.01 4.79 -11.87
C ASN A 185 -6.43 5.35 -10.51
N ASN A 186 -5.52 6.01 -9.77
CA ASN A 186 -5.81 6.65 -8.50
C ASN A 186 -6.85 7.77 -8.63
N ALA A 187 -6.75 8.64 -9.65
CA ALA A 187 -7.72 9.71 -9.86
C ALA A 187 -9.12 9.17 -10.23
N ARG A 188 -9.18 8.15 -11.10
CA ARG A 188 -10.42 7.47 -11.47
C ARG A 188 -11.03 6.77 -10.26
N GLU A 189 -10.25 6.01 -9.48
CA GLU A 189 -10.72 5.36 -8.25
C GLU A 189 -11.24 6.40 -7.23
N GLN A 190 -10.50 7.49 -7.02
CA GLN A 190 -10.92 8.58 -6.13
C GLN A 190 -12.22 9.27 -6.57
N GLU A 191 -12.48 9.39 -7.88
CA GLU A 191 -13.73 9.95 -8.41
C GLU A 191 -14.89 8.94 -8.43
N HIS A 192 -14.57 7.66 -8.64
CA HIS A 192 -15.52 6.55 -8.70
C HIS A 192 -16.13 6.23 -7.33
N TYR A 193 -15.30 6.30 -6.28
CA TYR A 193 -15.69 6.04 -4.90
C TYR A 193 -16.00 7.32 -4.10
N GLY A 194 -15.68 8.50 -4.65
CA GLY A 194 -15.91 9.80 -4.04
C GLY A 194 -17.38 10.25 -3.91
N ARG A 195 -18.36 9.51 -4.46
CA ARG A 195 -19.80 9.75 -4.16
C ARG A 195 -20.34 8.92 -3.00
N VAL A 196 -19.62 7.87 -2.57
CA VAL A 196 -19.99 7.14 -1.35
C VAL A 196 -19.60 7.95 -0.09
N HIS A 197 -18.86 9.08 -0.23
CA HIS A 197 -18.79 10.08 0.84
C HIS A 197 -18.42 11.53 0.47
N ASN A 198 -18.92 12.49 1.28
CA ASN A 198 -18.59 13.93 1.32
C ASN A 198 -17.17 14.25 1.86
N ASP A 199 -16.34 13.26 2.19
CA ASP A 199 -15.00 13.46 2.80
C ASP A 199 -13.90 13.94 1.85
N TRP A 200 -14.17 14.03 0.55
CA TRP A 200 -13.16 14.44 -0.42
C TRP A 200 -12.63 15.87 -0.17
N ARG A 201 -13.48 16.79 0.31
CA ARG A 201 -13.02 18.14 0.72
C ARG A 201 -12.05 18.04 1.90
N ARG A 202 -12.28 17.13 2.85
CA ARG A 202 -11.45 16.93 4.05
C ARG A 202 -10.15 16.20 3.74
N PHE A 203 -10.17 15.12 2.95
CA PHE A 203 -8.95 14.43 2.52
C PHE A 203 -8.04 15.35 1.67
N ARG A 204 -8.62 16.19 0.82
CA ARG A 204 -7.87 17.20 0.06
C ARG A 204 -7.33 18.33 0.95
N MET A 205 -8.06 18.74 1.99
CA MET A 205 -7.54 19.67 3.01
C MET A 205 -6.40 19.04 3.82
N MET A 206 -6.54 17.79 4.24
CA MET A 206 -5.50 17.03 4.96
C MET A 206 -4.26 16.80 4.09
N GLN A 207 -4.39 16.46 2.81
CA GLN A 207 -3.25 16.38 1.89
C GLN A 207 -2.60 17.75 1.65
N ARG A 208 -3.38 18.83 1.57
CA ARG A 208 -2.84 20.19 1.45
C ARG A 208 -2.12 20.60 2.74
N GLN A 209 -2.61 20.17 3.90
CA GLN A 209 -2.00 20.39 5.20
C GLN A 209 -0.70 19.59 5.35
N GLN A 210 -0.70 18.29 5.00
CA GLN A 210 0.50 17.45 4.92
C GLN A 210 1.56 18.03 3.96
N ARG A 211 1.14 18.57 2.80
CA ARG A 211 2.04 19.27 1.87
C ARG A 211 2.59 20.58 2.42
N ARG A 212 1.80 21.32 3.22
CA ARG A 212 2.24 22.55 3.90
C ARG A 212 3.19 22.25 5.07
N GLU A 213 3.02 21.10 5.71
CA GLU A 213 3.86 20.60 6.81
C GLU A 213 5.13 19.88 6.33
N GLY A 214 5.36 19.78 5.02
CA GLY A 214 6.55 19.14 4.46
C GLY A 214 6.58 17.62 4.59
N ARG A 215 5.47 16.97 4.96
CA ARG A 215 5.37 15.52 5.09
C ARG A 215 5.52 14.84 3.72
N THR A 216 6.51 13.97 3.61
CA THR A 216 6.79 13.17 2.41
C THR A 216 5.61 12.25 2.10
N LYS A 217 5.25 12.10 0.82
CA LYS A 217 4.34 11.03 0.38
C LYS A 217 4.91 9.69 0.90
N ARG A 218 4.10 8.92 1.65
CA ARG A 218 4.42 7.54 2.04
C ARG A 218 4.90 6.75 0.81
N ASN A 219 6.02 6.05 0.95
CA ASN A 219 6.65 5.34 -0.15
C ASN A 219 5.92 4.02 -0.46
N ASP A 220 4.74 4.12 -1.07
CA ASP A 220 3.87 3.00 -1.42
C ASP A 220 4.32 2.27 -2.71
N CYS A 221 5.63 2.13 -2.93
CA CYS A 221 6.16 1.60 -4.19
C CYS A 221 5.74 0.15 -4.47
N LYS A 222 5.64 -0.70 -3.43
CA LYS A 222 5.22 -2.11 -3.55
C LYS A 222 3.75 -2.26 -3.95
N LYS A 223 2.89 -1.29 -3.61
CA LYS A 223 1.46 -1.32 -3.95
C LYS A 223 1.21 -1.10 -5.44
N ARG A 224 2.00 -0.24 -6.08
CA ARG A 224 1.70 0.25 -7.44
C ARG A 224 1.68 -0.88 -8.50
N PRO A 225 2.65 -1.82 -8.52
CA PRO A 225 2.61 -2.97 -9.43
C PRO A 225 1.38 -3.85 -9.22
N LEU A 226 0.99 -4.10 -7.97
CA LEU A 226 -0.19 -4.91 -7.66
C LEU A 226 -1.48 -4.24 -8.15
N LEU A 227 -1.64 -2.94 -7.88
CA LEU A 227 -2.81 -2.20 -8.35
C LEU A 227 -2.91 -2.19 -9.89
N ALA A 228 -1.77 -2.01 -10.58
CA ALA A 228 -1.71 -2.07 -12.03
C ALA A 228 -2.07 -3.47 -12.56
N MET A 229 -1.55 -4.52 -11.92
CA MET A 229 -1.84 -5.91 -12.25
C MET A 229 -3.32 -6.25 -12.05
N LEU A 230 -3.92 -5.89 -10.91
CA LEU A 230 -5.35 -6.13 -10.65
C LEU A 230 -6.24 -5.36 -11.63
N ASN A 231 -5.82 -4.18 -12.07
CA ASN A 231 -6.52 -3.42 -13.11
C ASN A 231 -6.43 -4.09 -14.48
N TRP A 232 -5.25 -4.59 -14.87
CA TRP A 232 -5.09 -5.39 -16.07
C TRP A 232 -5.95 -6.66 -16.00
N LEU A 233 -5.94 -7.35 -14.87
CA LEU A 233 -6.71 -8.58 -14.66
C LEU A 233 -8.21 -8.34 -14.80
N GLN A 234 -8.70 -7.20 -14.27
CA GLN A 234 -10.07 -6.77 -14.47
C GLN A 234 -10.37 -6.57 -15.97
N ILE A 235 -9.46 -5.96 -16.73
CA ILE A 235 -9.63 -5.77 -18.18
C ILE A 235 -9.73 -7.13 -18.86
N GLU A 236 -8.74 -8.00 -18.66
CA GLU A 236 -8.71 -9.33 -19.29
C GLU A 236 -9.86 -10.24 -18.88
N ALA A 237 -10.29 -10.22 -17.63
CA ALA A 237 -11.40 -11.06 -17.15
C ALA A 237 -12.73 -10.67 -17.81
N GLU A 238 -12.94 -9.37 -18.02
CA GLU A 238 -14.13 -8.88 -18.72
C GLU A 238 -14.01 -9.08 -20.24
N ASP A 239 -12.80 -9.07 -20.79
CA ASP A 239 -12.53 -9.17 -22.24
C ASP A 239 -12.41 -10.60 -22.78
N ARG A 240 -11.96 -11.58 -21.98
CA ARG A 240 -11.73 -12.97 -22.43
C ARG A 240 -12.93 -13.90 -22.24
N LEU A 241 -13.86 -13.55 -21.35
CA LEU A 241 -14.86 -14.47 -20.83
C LEU A 241 -16.28 -14.09 -21.27
N SER A 242 -16.41 -13.09 -22.13
CA SER A 242 -17.60 -12.85 -22.91
C SER A 242 -17.52 -13.68 -24.19
N VAL A 243 -18.39 -14.67 -24.36
CA VAL A 243 -19.53 -14.60 -25.30
C VAL A 243 -20.15 -15.98 -25.58
N GLU A 244 -19.46 -17.13 -25.44
CA GLU A 244 -20.08 -18.41 -25.93
C GLU A 244 -20.15 -19.58 -24.92
N ASP A 245 -19.22 -19.75 -23.97
CA ASP A 245 -19.18 -20.97 -23.13
C ASP A 245 -19.49 -20.77 -21.64
N SER A 246 -19.74 -19.54 -21.18
CA SER A 246 -20.18 -19.31 -19.80
C SER A 246 -21.22 -18.19 -19.70
N ASN A 247 -22.38 -18.53 -19.16
CA ASN A 247 -23.57 -17.69 -18.98
C ASN A 247 -23.39 -16.54 -17.96
N GLY A 248 -22.25 -15.86 -18.00
CA GLY A 248 -22.10 -14.63 -17.26
C GLY A 248 -20.66 -14.24 -16.99
N ASN A 249 -20.46 -12.93 -16.86
CA ASN A 249 -19.16 -12.33 -16.61
C ASN A 249 -18.42 -13.09 -15.48
N HIS A 250 -17.12 -13.24 -15.61
CA HIS A 250 -16.38 -14.14 -14.75
C HIS A 250 -16.09 -13.50 -13.36
N PRO A 251 -16.20 -14.23 -12.22
CA PRO A 251 -16.06 -13.66 -10.87
C PRO A 251 -14.72 -12.97 -10.59
N LEU A 252 -13.70 -13.31 -11.37
CA LEU A 252 -12.35 -12.73 -11.30
C LEU A 252 -12.33 -11.21 -11.45
N SER A 253 -13.21 -10.62 -12.26
CA SER A 253 -13.31 -9.16 -12.40
C SER A 253 -13.82 -8.49 -11.12
N ALA A 254 -14.75 -9.14 -10.41
CA ALA A 254 -15.27 -8.69 -9.11
C ALA A 254 -14.23 -8.88 -8.00
N TRP A 255 -13.56 -10.03 -7.98
CA TRP A 255 -12.45 -10.31 -7.06
C TRP A 255 -11.32 -9.28 -7.20
N ALA A 256 -10.85 -9.04 -8.44
CA ALA A 256 -9.75 -8.11 -8.68
C ALA A 256 -10.06 -6.69 -8.18
N ARG A 257 -11.31 -6.22 -8.37
CA ARG A 257 -11.76 -4.92 -7.85
C ARG A 257 -11.81 -4.89 -6.32
N ASP A 258 -12.29 -5.95 -5.69
CA ASP A 258 -12.39 -6.04 -4.23
C ASP A 258 -11.01 -6.04 -3.55
N VAL A 259 -10.09 -6.87 -4.05
CA VAL A 259 -8.70 -6.90 -3.56
C VAL A 259 -8.03 -5.55 -3.80
N ARG A 260 -8.20 -4.97 -5.00
CA ARG A 260 -7.60 -3.66 -5.34
C ARG A 260 -8.04 -2.57 -4.36
N LEU A 261 -9.32 -2.56 -3.99
CA LEU A 261 -9.87 -1.63 -3.02
C LEU A 261 -9.25 -1.78 -1.63
N ARG A 262 -9.09 -3.02 -1.14
CA ARG A 262 -8.47 -3.30 0.17
C ARG A 262 -7.00 -2.87 0.19
N ILE A 263 -6.26 -3.20 -0.88
CA ILE A 263 -4.86 -2.84 -1.04
C ILE A 263 -4.64 -1.32 -1.14
N HIS A 264 -5.57 -0.59 -1.77
CA HIS A 264 -5.48 0.86 -1.88
C HIS A 264 -5.47 1.56 -0.51
N VAL A 265 -6.22 1.03 0.47
CA VAL A 265 -6.32 1.59 1.83
C VAL A 265 -5.37 0.96 2.85
N ALA A 266 -4.64 -0.09 2.46
CA ALA A 266 -3.70 -0.81 3.33
C ALA A 266 -2.61 0.11 3.89
N SER A 267 -2.19 -0.09 5.15
CA SER A 267 -0.95 0.51 5.64
C SER A 267 0.26 -0.30 5.15
N PRO A 268 1.48 0.27 5.13
CA PRO A 268 2.69 -0.50 4.82
C PRO A 268 2.85 -1.75 5.69
N ALA A 269 2.50 -1.65 6.99
CA ALA A 269 2.58 -2.76 7.95
C ALA A 269 1.59 -3.90 7.65
N THR A 270 0.39 -3.58 7.13
CA THR A 270 -0.63 -4.60 6.81
C THR A 270 -0.62 -5.03 5.34
N PHE A 271 0.16 -4.38 4.47
CA PHE A 271 0.15 -4.65 3.03
C PHE A 271 0.43 -6.13 2.74
N SER A 272 1.51 -6.69 3.28
CA SER A 272 1.92 -8.07 3.00
C SER A 272 0.87 -9.11 3.43
N SER A 273 0.25 -8.94 4.60
CA SER A 273 -0.80 -9.86 5.06
C SER A 273 -2.04 -9.76 4.17
N GLN A 274 -2.43 -8.55 3.78
CA GLN A 274 -3.59 -8.33 2.93
C GLN A 274 -3.42 -8.86 1.51
N VAL A 275 -2.19 -8.82 0.97
CA VAL A 275 -1.86 -9.47 -0.30
C VAL A 275 -2.04 -10.98 -0.18
N ILE A 276 -1.39 -11.62 0.80
CA ILE A 276 -1.47 -13.07 0.99
C ILE A 276 -2.94 -13.51 1.13
N GLU A 277 -3.70 -12.82 1.97
CA GLU A 277 -5.11 -13.10 2.23
C GLU A 277 -5.98 -12.93 0.97
N GLY A 278 -5.78 -11.84 0.23
CA GLY A 278 -6.53 -11.59 -1.01
C GLY A 278 -6.29 -12.64 -2.09
N PHE A 279 -5.04 -13.09 -2.25
CA PHE A 279 -4.70 -14.17 -3.18
C PHE A 279 -5.11 -15.55 -2.68
N ALA A 280 -5.18 -15.81 -1.37
CA ALA A 280 -5.69 -17.08 -0.86
C ALA A 280 -7.17 -17.31 -1.22
N ASN A 281 -7.95 -16.23 -1.33
CA ASN A 281 -9.39 -16.31 -1.58
C ASN A 281 -9.78 -16.07 -3.05
N HIS A 282 -8.88 -16.20 -4.03
CA HIS A 282 -9.24 -15.99 -5.44
C HIS A 282 -10.25 -17.03 -5.97
N PRO A 283 -11.04 -16.72 -7.03
CA PRO A 283 -11.93 -17.69 -7.66
C PRO A 283 -11.15 -18.90 -8.22
N LYS A 284 -11.50 -20.12 -7.79
CA LYS A 284 -10.80 -21.38 -8.14
C LYS A 284 -10.93 -21.70 -9.64
N GLY A 285 -9.86 -22.21 -10.26
CA GLY A 285 -9.83 -22.63 -11.68
C GLY A 285 -9.71 -21.48 -12.68
N CYS A 286 -9.77 -20.24 -12.21
CA CYS A 286 -9.90 -19.07 -13.06
C CYS A 286 -8.58 -18.38 -13.37
N LEU A 287 -7.74 -18.22 -12.35
CA LEU A 287 -6.38 -17.70 -12.51
C LEU A 287 -5.49 -18.69 -13.26
N ASP A 288 -5.81 -19.99 -13.17
CA ASP A 288 -5.08 -21.07 -13.86
C ASP A 288 -5.20 -20.97 -15.39
N LEU A 289 -6.29 -20.39 -15.90
CA LEU A 289 -6.50 -20.15 -17.33
C LEU A 289 -5.69 -18.95 -17.85
N ILE A 290 -5.06 -18.18 -16.97
CA ILE A 290 -4.33 -16.96 -17.33
C ILE A 290 -2.83 -17.25 -17.43
N THR A 291 -2.35 -17.30 -18.67
CA THR A 291 -0.96 -17.61 -19.01
C THR A 291 0.03 -16.46 -18.83
N ALA A 292 -0.38 -15.34 -18.22
CA ALA A 292 0.50 -14.18 -18.09
C ALA A 292 1.55 -14.37 -16.97
N PRO A 293 2.84 -14.09 -17.23
CA PRO A 293 3.93 -14.46 -16.31
C PRO A 293 3.90 -13.71 -14.98
N TRP A 294 3.36 -12.49 -14.92
CA TRP A 294 3.23 -11.77 -13.65
C TRP A 294 2.16 -12.36 -12.73
N VAL A 295 1.14 -13.04 -13.26
CA VAL A 295 0.09 -13.66 -12.43
C VAL A 295 0.67 -14.79 -11.59
N SER A 296 1.44 -15.68 -12.22
CA SER A 296 2.12 -16.76 -11.50
C SER A 296 3.14 -16.23 -10.49
N ARG A 297 3.80 -15.10 -10.79
CA ARG A 297 4.72 -14.44 -9.84
C ARG A 297 3.99 -13.88 -8.62
N TRP A 298 2.80 -13.30 -8.80
CA TRP A 298 1.99 -12.81 -7.68
C TRP A 298 1.40 -13.96 -6.85
N LEU A 299 0.93 -15.04 -7.49
CA LEU A 299 0.44 -16.23 -6.79
C LEU A 299 1.54 -16.90 -5.94
N ASN A 300 2.76 -16.94 -6.46
CA ASN A 300 3.92 -17.49 -5.74
C ASN A 300 4.68 -16.42 -4.93
N HIS A 301 4.16 -15.20 -4.83
CA HIS A 301 4.88 -14.11 -4.20
C HIS A 301 4.99 -14.36 -2.69
N ARG A 302 6.22 -14.41 -2.20
CA ARG A 302 6.53 -14.40 -0.77
C ARG A 302 7.03 -13.00 -0.41
N PRO A 303 6.28 -12.21 0.39
CA PRO A 303 6.73 -10.90 0.78
C PRO A 303 8.07 -11.01 1.50
N THR A 304 9.06 -10.24 1.05
CA THR A 304 10.35 -10.14 1.74
C THR A 304 10.40 -8.83 2.52
N PRO A 305 11.04 -8.82 3.71
CA PRO A 305 11.23 -7.60 4.50
C PRO A 305 12.25 -6.65 3.86
N ARG A 306 12.71 -6.93 2.62
CA ARG A 306 13.71 -6.12 1.92
C ARG A 306 13.18 -4.69 1.70
N PRO A 307 13.93 -3.66 2.12
CA PRO A 307 13.58 -2.27 1.86
C PRO A 307 13.82 -1.98 0.38
N LEU A 308 12.74 -1.89 -0.38
CA LEU A 308 12.76 -1.45 -1.78
C LEU A 308 12.10 -0.08 -1.84
N ALA A 309 12.78 0.92 -2.39
CA ALA A 309 12.24 2.26 -2.58
C ALA A 309 12.29 2.67 -4.05
N LEU A 310 11.12 2.89 -4.65
CA LEU A 310 10.98 3.60 -5.92
C LEU A 310 10.43 4.99 -5.64
N LYS A 311 11.19 6.04 -5.97
CA LYS A 311 10.71 7.42 -5.85
C LYS A 311 9.40 7.63 -6.59
N ASP A 312 9.34 7.27 -7.88
CA ASP A 312 8.07 7.18 -8.57
C ASP A 312 8.02 6.06 -9.62
N TRP A 313 6.89 6.00 -10.34
CA TRP A 313 6.56 4.97 -11.33
C TRP A 313 7.63 4.88 -12.45
N PRO A 314 8.06 3.66 -12.84
CA PRO A 314 9.11 3.45 -13.84
C PRO A 314 8.80 3.99 -15.23
N LEU A 315 7.53 3.96 -15.61
CA LEU A 315 7.05 4.41 -16.92
C LEU A 315 6.30 5.74 -16.79
N LYS A 316 6.53 6.66 -17.70
CA LYS A 316 5.77 7.91 -17.78
C LYS A 316 5.31 8.16 -19.22
N LEU A 317 4.04 8.48 -19.39
CA LEU A 317 3.49 8.93 -20.66
C LEU A 317 3.70 10.45 -20.78
N THR A 318 4.51 10.88 -21.75
CA THR A 318 4.79 12.29 -22.03
C THR A 318 4.58 12.52 -23.53
N ARG A 319 3.70 13.47 -23.91
CA ARG A 319 3.38 13.79 -25.32
C ARG A 319 3.05 12.53 -26.17
N ASN A 320 2.18 11.67 -25.65
CA ASN A 320 1.74 10.40 -26.29
C ASN A 320 2.86 9.39 -26.62
N LYS A 321 4.00 9.50 -25.93
CA LYS A 321 5.09 8.52 -25.98
C LYS A 321 5.48 8.07 -24.57
N TRP A 322 5.84 6.80 -24.43
CA TRP A 322 6.38 6.29 -23.18
C TRP A 322 7.84 6.66 -22.99
N GLN A 323 8.16 7.04 -21.76
CA GLN A 323 9.50 7.33 -21.31
C GLN A 323 9.82 6.46 -20.10
N PHE A 324 11.04 5.95 -20.09
CA PHE A 324 11.58 5.11 -19.03
C PHE A 324 12.41 5.95 -18.06
N ARG A 325 12.10 5.84 -16.77
CA ARG A 325 12.80 6.56 -15.72
C ARG A 325 14.06 5.84 -15.31
N VAL A 326 15.18 6.55 -15.31
CA VAL A 326 16.50 5.99 -14.98
C VAL A 326 17.28 6.94 -14.06
N ARG A 327 18.25 6.39 -13.33
CA ARG A 327 19.20 7.16 -12.53
C ARG A 327 20.14 7.97 -13.43
N THR A 328 20.66 9.09 -12.93
CA THR A 328 21.73 9.88 -13.54
C THR A 328 23.04 9.75 -12.76
N LYS A 329 24.17 10.17 -13.35
CA LYS A 329 25.48 10.25 -12.66
C LYS A 329 25.40 10.98 -11.33
N ALA A 330 24.67 12.09 -11.30
CA ALA A 330 24.46 12.91 -10.10
C ALA A 330 23.38 12.35 -9.14
N GLY A 331 23.02 11.06 -9.21
CA GLY A 331 22.03 10.46 -8.28
C GLY A 331 20.57 10.84 -8.51
N ASN A 332 20.27 11.72 -9.48
CA ASN A 332 18.92 12.18 -9.79
C ASN A 332 18.18 11.25 -10.77
N SER A 333 16.90 11.51 -11.05
CA SER A 333 16.12 10.77 -12.05
C SER A 333 16.07 11.53 -13.38
N ARG A 334 16.28 10.84 -14.51
CA ARG A 334 15.98 11.34 -15.87
C ARG A 334 14.99 10.43 -16.59
N LEU A 335 14.34 10.97 -17.61
CA LEU A 335 13.42 10.22 -18.47
C LEU A 335 14.08 9.98 -19.83
N THR A 336 14.16 8.71 -20.24
CA THR A 336 14.73 8.27 -21.52
C THR A 336 13.59 7.79 -22.43
N PRO A 337 13.55 8.18 -23.72
CA PRO A 337 12.49 7.71 -24.62
C PRO A 337 12.59 6.20 -24.86
N ILE A 338 11.45 5.51 -24.81
CA ILE A 338 11.34 4.09 -25.13
C ILE A 338 11.21 3.94 -26.65
N PRO A 339 11.96 3.03 -27.30
CA PRO A 339 11.85 2.80 -28.75
C PRO A 339 10.48 2.22 -29.14
N GLU A 340 10.10 2.40 -30.40
CA GLU A 340 8.87 1.83 -30.97
C GLU A 340 9.08 0.35 -31.36
N ASP A 341 9.35 -0.49 -30.36
CA ASP A 341 9.63 -1.92 -30.50
C ASP A 341 8.74 -2.75 -29.54
N PRO A 342 7.88 -3.64 -30.08
CA PRO A 342 6.99 -4.48 -29.28
C PRO A 342 7.71 -5.39 -28.27
N ILE A 343 8.95 -5.82 -28.55
CA ILE A 343 9.74 -6.67 -27.65
C ILE A 343 10.05 -5.90 -26.36
N ILE A 344 10.54 -4.67 -26.52
CA ILE A 344 10.84 -3.78 -25.39
C ILE A 344 9.57 -3.44 -24.61
N TRP A 345 8.46 -3.19 -25.31
CA TRP A 345 7.18 -2.91 -24.66
C TRP A 345 6.71 -4.11 -23.84
N ALA A 346 6.67 -5.30 -24.43
CA ALA A 346 6.22 -6.52 -23.76
C ALA A 346 7.04 -6.81 -22.49
N TYR A 347 8.36 -6.70 -22.59
CA TYR A 347 9.26 -6.87 -21.44
C TYR A 347 8.99 -5.85 -20.34
N LEU A 348 8.99 -4.55 -20.66
CA LEU A 348 8.77 -3.49 -19.65
C LEU A 348 7.39 -3.60 -18.99
N ILE A 349 6.35 -3.94 -19.75
CA ILE A 349 5.01 -4.19 -19.21
C ILE A 349 5.07 -5.35 -18.21
N SER A 350 5.67 -6.48 -18.59
CA SER A 350 5.79 -7.65 -17.72
C SER A 350 6.55 -7.33 -16.43
N SER A 351 7.67 -6.59 -16.54
CA SER A 351 8.47 -6.19 -15.39
C SER A 351 7.73 -5.26 -14.43
N VAL A 352 6.92 -4.32 -14.95
CA VAL A 352 6.16 -3.36 -14.15
C VAL A 352 4.92 -3.97 -13.49
N LEU A 353 4.31 -4.98 -14.11
CA LEU A 353 3.16 -5.71 -13.53
C LEU A 353 3.57 -6.77 -12.51
N SER A 354 4.85 -7.15 -12.47
CA SER A 354 5.37 -8.15 -11.55
C SER A 354 5.69 -7.57 -10.16
N PRO A 355 5.72 -8.39 -9.09
CA PRO A 355 6.19 -7.95 -7.78
C PRO A 355 7.62 -7.38 -7.87
N LEU A 356 7.92 -6.30 -7.15
CA LEU A 356 9.25 -5.66 -7.20
C LEU A 356 10.35 -6.58 -6.65
N GLU A 357 10.00 -7.45 -5.71
CA GLU A 357 10.88 -8.43 -5.09
C GLU A 357 11.13 -9.66 -5.98
N SER A 358 10.37 -9.82 -7.07
CA SER A 358 10.61 -10.92 -8.01
C SER A 358 11.86 -10.63 -8.86
N GLN A 359 12.49 -11.67 -9.41
CA GLN A 359 13.68 -11.53 -10.25
C GLN A 359 13.51 -10.48 -11.36
N ILE A 360 12.35 -10.47 -12.04
CA ILE A 360 12.09 -9.50 -13.11
C ILE A 360 11.92 -8.07 -12.58
N GLY A 361 11.39 -7.92 -11.36
CA GLY A 361 11.26 -6.64 -10.66
C GLY A 361 12.62 -6.10 -10.22
N LEU A 362 13.48 -6.98 -9.70
CA LEU A 362 14.87 -6.65 -9.39
C LEU A 362 15.66 -6.29 -10.64
N ASN A 363 15.48 -7.02 -11.75
CA ASN A 363 16.07 -6.68 -13.04
C ASN A 363 15.62 -5.29 -13.51
N LEU A 364 14.34 -4.94 -13.36
CA LEU A 364 13.84 -3.60 -13.68
C LEU A 364 14.56 -2.53 -12.86
N LEU A 365 14.68 -2.74 -11.55
CA LEU A 365 15.37 -1.81 -10.65
C LEU A 365 16.87 -1.70 -10.98
N ALA A 366 17.52 -2.82 -11.31
CA ALA A 366 18.91 -2.88 -11.71
C ALA A 366 19.16 -2.17 -13.05
N ILE A 367 18.26 -2.32 -14.02
CA ILE A 367 18.30 -1.59 -15.30
C ILE A 367 18.11 -0.09 -15.05
N GLN A 368 17.18 0.31 -14.18
CA GLN A 368 16.95 1.72 -13.85
C GLN A 368 18.15 2.37 -13.17
N SER A 369 18.83 1.63 -12.28
CA SER A 369 19.97 2.13 -11.50
C SER A 369 21.25 2.22 -12.34
N ASN A 370 21.49 1.23 -13.22
CA ASN A 370 22.73 1.12 -14.00
C ASN A 370 22.67 1.76 -15.41
N TRP A 371 21.56 2.40 -15.80
CA TRP A 371 21.36 2.88 -17.18
C TRP A 371 22.34 3.98 -17.64
N THR A 372 22.76 4.88 -16.75
CA THR A 372 23.72 5.96 -17.09
C THR A 372 25.12 5.74 -16.57
N THR A 373 25.21 5.08 -15.43
CA THR A 373 26.37 5.04 -14.55
C THR A 373 26.34 3.66 -13.94
N SER A 374 27.41 2.91 -14.11
CA SER A 374 27.50 1.58 -13.50
C SER A 374 27.82 1.74 -12.01
N HIS A 375 27.37 0.80 -11.19
CA HIS A 375 27.51 0.86 -9.73
C HIS A 375 28.96 1.07 -9.23
N ASP A 376 29.98 0.69 -10.01
CA ASP A 376 31.41 0.79 -9.64
C ASP A 376 32.10 2.13 -9.99
N ASP A 377 31.40 3.11 -10.55
CA ASP A 377 32.01 4.44 -10.73
C ASP A 377 32.21 5.05 -9.34
N SER A 378 33.46 5.02 -8.84
CA SER A 378 33.84 5.55 -7.53
C SER A 378 33.24 6.93 -7.32
N VAL A 379 32.46 7.08 -6.24
CA VAL A 379 31.85 8.37 -5.92
C VAL A 379 32.98 9.33 -5.56
N GLU A 380 33.39 10.18 -6.51
CA GLU A 380 34.31 11.29 -6.21
C GLU A 380 33.60 12.26 -5.25
N ILE A 381 33.98 12.21 -3.98
CA ILE A 381 33.47 13.09 -2.94
C ILE A 381 34.07 14.48 -3.17
N ALA A 382 33.21 15.49 -3.35
CA ALA A 382 33.67 16.86 -3.50
C ALA A 382 34.47 17.32 -2.27
N ALA A 383 35.61 17.99 -2.48
CA ALA A 383 36.50 18.44 -1.40
C ALA A 383 35.82 19.27 -0.27
N PRO A 384 34.81 20.12 -0.52
CA PRO A 384 34.06 20.78 0.55
C PRO A 384 33.26 19.80 1.43
N LEU A 385 32.67 18.75 0.82
CA LEU A 385 31.90 17.74 1.55
C LEU A 385 32.82 16.85 2.38
N SER A 386 33.98 16.46 1.86
CA SER A 386 34.98 15.70 2.62
C SER A 386 35.40 16.44 3.90
N ARG A 387 35.78 17.72 3.78
CA ARG A 387 36.16 18.55 4.94
C ARG A 387 35.04 18.67 5.98
N SER A 388 33.79 18.73 5.53
CA SER A 388 32.64 18.78 6.45
C SER A 388 32.39 17.46 7.18
N ILE A 389 32.68 16.32 6.55
CA ILE A 389 32.63 15.01 7.18
C ILE A 389 33.73 14.92 8.24
N ASP A 390 34.95 15.35 7.92
CA ASP A 390 36.05 15.39 8.89
C ASP A 390 35.70 16.23 10.13
N PHE A 391 35.10 17.41 9.92
CA PHE A 391 34.65 18.26 11.02
C PHE A 391 33.59 17.59 11.90
N LEU A 392 32.62 16.91 11.30
CA LEU A 392 31.62 16.12 12.03
C LEU A 392 32.28 15.04 12.92
N TYR A 393 33.23 14.29 12.37
CA TYR A 393 33.94 13.26 13.13
C TYR A 393 34.85 13.83 14.22
N GLN A 394 35.44 15.02 14.03
CA GLN A 394 36.16 15.72 15.09
C GLN A 394 35.25 16.06 16.28
N ILE A 395 34.02 16.51 16.03
CA ILE A 395 33.05 16.78 17.11
C ILE A 395 32.62 15.52 17.83
N ILE A 396 32.38 14.44 17.09
CA ILE A 396 32.04 13.13 17.68
C ILE A 396 33.19 12.65 18.57
N ALA A 397 34.43 12.72 18.07
CA ALA A 397 35.63 12.31 18.81
C ALA A 397 35.91 13.18 20.04
N ALA A 398 35.59 14.48 19.99
CA ALA A 398 35.75 15.40 21.11
C ALA A 398 34.75 15.16 22.27
N ASN A 399 33.65 14.43 22.03
CA ASN A 399 32.59 14.21 23.02
C ASN A 399 32.25 12.71 23.22
N PRO A 400 33.24 11.87 23.60
CA PRO A 400 33.10 10.41 23.60
C PRO A 400 32.08 9.86 24.61
N ASN A 401 31.77 10.62 25.67
CA ASN A 401 30.84 10.21 26.72
C ASN A 401 29.37 10.57 26.41
N ASN A 402 29.14 11.47 25.45
CA ASN A 402 27.80 12.03 25.20
C ASN A 402 27.33 11.80 23.76
N ILE A 403 28.23 11.50 22.82
CA ILE A 403 27.91 11.24 21.43
C ILE A 403 28.32 9.82 21.06
N PHE A 404 27.37 9.02 20.59
CA PHE A 404 27.60 7.64 20.15
C PHE A 404 27.10 7.45 18.72
N VAL A 405 27.84 6.67 17.94
CA VAL A 405 27.50 6.38 16.54
C VAL A 405 27.29 4.88 16.38
N GLN A 406 26.18 4.49 15.77
CA GLN A 406 25.90 3.12 15.34
C GLN A 406 25.24 3.16 13.96
N SER A 407 25.83 2.45 12.99
CA SER A 407 25.36 2.42 11.59
C SER A 407 25.22 3.83 10.99
N ASN A 408 23.99 4.28 10.69
CA ASN A 408 23.69 5.62 10.14
C ASN A 408 23.05 6.58 11.15
N ARG A 409 23.08 6.24 12.45
CA ARG A 409 22.45 7.02 13.54
C ARG A 409 23.49 7.53 14.52
N ILE A 410 23.22 8.72 15.03
CA ILE A 410 24.01 9.38 16.06
C ILE A 410 23.11 9.59 17.27
N LEU A 411 23.47 8.99 18.41
CA LEU A 411 22.85 9.26 19.70
C LEU A 411 23.59 10.43 20.36
N VAL A 412 22.83 11.40 20.85
CA VAL A 412 23.31 12.53 21.63
C VAL A 412 22.61 12.52 22.98
N ILE A 413 23.40 12.54 24.05
CA ILE A 413 22.91 12.72 25.41
C ILE A 413 23.01 14.21 25.75
N GLY A 414 21.86 14.84 25.95
CA GLY A 414 21.77 16.25 26.34
C GLY A 414 22.21 16.48 27.77
N ARG A 415 22.43 17.74 28.14
CA ARG A 415 22.93 18.14 29.47
C ARG A 415 21.99 17.73 30.60
N LEU A 416 20.68 17.70 30.36
CA LEU A 416 19.69 17.19 31.33
C LEU A 416 19.55 15.65 31.35
N GLY A 417 20.25 14.92 30.48
CA GLY A 417 20.18 13.46 30.40
C GLY A 417 19.10 12.91 29.45
N HIS A 418 18.51 13.76 28.61
CA HIS A 418 17.60 13.34 27.53
C HIS A 418 18.39 12.73 26.37
N PHE A 419 17.84 11.67 25.77
CA PHE A 419 18.47 10.96 24.65
C PHE A 419 17.86 11.43 23.34
N TYR A 420 18.70 11.87 22.41
CA TYR A 420 18.30 12.34 21.09
C TYR A 420 18.97 11.51 20.00
N GLU A 421 18.20 11.02 19.05
CA GLU A 421 18.72 10.44 17.82
C GLU A 421 18.75 11.48 16.71
N VAL A 422 19.89 11.54 16.01
CA VAL A 422 20.09 12.32 14.80
C VAL A 422 20.46 11.38 13.68
N ARG A 423 19.75 11.48 12.56
CA ARG A 423 20.08 10.77 11.32
C ARG A 423 20.00 11.67 10.11
N VAL A 424 20.79 11.35 9.09
CA VAL A 424 20.73 12.00 7.78
C VAL A 424 19.45 11.58 7.07
N GLY A 425 18.61 12.52 6.63
CA GLY A 425 17.29 12.21 6.06
C GLY A 425 16.43 13.45 5.86
N LYS A 426 15.22 13.34 5.30
CA LYS A 426 14.32 14.49 5.18
C LYS A 426 13.51 14.67 6.46
N GLY A 427 13.92 15.61 7.30
CA GLY A 427 13.22 15.96 8.54
C GLY A 427 12.16 17.04 8.40
N ALA A 428 11.69 17.53 9.54
CA ALA A 428 10.67 18.57 9.62
C ALA A 428 11.07 19.81 8.80
N HIS A 429 10.11 20.39 8.08
CA HIS A 429 10.30 21.53 7.19
C HIS A 429 11.36 21.33 6.08
N GLY A 430 11.67 20.08 5.72
CA GLY A 430 12.61 19.77 4.66
C GLY A 430 14.08 19.88 5.07
N ALA A 431 14.37 19.92 6.37
CA ALA A 431 15.74 19.82 6.88
C ALA A 431 16.43 18.54 6.37
N PRO A 432 17.75 18.56 6.10
CA PRO A 432 18.48 17.41 5.57
C PRO A 432 18.88 16.39 6.65
N PHE A 433 18.30 16.49 7.84
CA PHE A 433 18.45 15.58 8.98
C PHE A 433 17.11 15.38 9.69
N ILE A 434 16.96 14.25 10.38
CA ILE A 434 15.82 13.92 11.24
C ILE A 434 16.34 13.86 12.68
N ILE A 435 15.62 14.50 13.59
CA ILE A 435 15.91 14.49 15.04
C ILE A 435 14.74 13.83 15.74
N ALA A 436 15.00 12.94 16.68
CA ALA A 436 13.96 12.35 17.52
C ALA A 436 14.42 12.18 18.96
N ALA A 437 13.54 12.41 19.94
CA ALA A 437 13.81 12.13 21.34
C ALA A 437 13.45 10.68 21.68
N VAL A 438 14.41 9.90 22.18
CA VAL A 438 14.22 8.49 22.53
C VAL A 438 13.38 8.39 23.80
N LYS A 439 12.33 7.58 23.75
CA LYS A 439 11.42 7.30 24.88
C LYS A 439 11.58 5.91 25.45
N GLN A 440 11.87 4.94 24.59
CA GLN A 440 11.95 3.54 24.96
C GLN A 440 12.92 2.81 24.04
N LEU A 441 13.63 1.84 24.62
CA LEU A 441 14.37 0.80 23.91
C LEU A 441 13.65 -0.53 24.20
N ASP A 442 13.44 -1.35 23.18
CA ASP A 442 12.69 -2.62 23.21
C ASP A 442 11.19 -2.55 23.67
N PRO A 443 10.20 -2.31 22.77
CA PRO A 443 10.37 -1.88 21.38
C PRO A 443 10.83 -0.42 21.32
N HIS A 444 11.74 -0.14 20.38
CA HIS A 444 12.27 1.20 20.17
C HIS A 444 11.17 2.22 19.82
N ARG A 445 11.13 3.33 20.56
CA ARG A 445 10.19 4.43 20.33
C ARG A 445 10.89 5.76 20.50
N ALA A 446 10.81 6.61 19.47
CA ALA A 446 11.34 7.97 19.50
C ALA A 446 10.32 8.97 18.95
N ASN A 447 10.25 10.17 19.56
CA ASN A 447 9.36 11.25 19.15
C ASN A 447 10.09 12.23 18.23
N PRO A 448 9.60 12.52 17.01
CA PRO A 448 10.27 13.44 16.11
C PRO A 448 10.27 14.87 16.68
N LEU A 449 11.41 15.53 16.60
CA LEU A 449 11.62 16.91 17.05
C LEU A 449 11.92 17.82 15.87
N CYS A 450 11.60 19.11 16.03
CA CYS A 450 11.80 20.12 15.00
C CYS A 450 12.68 21.25 15.54
N ILE A 451 13.92 21.32 15.07
CA ILE A 451 14.81 22.47 15.27
C ILE A 451 14.73 23.32 14.00
N HIS A 452 13.84 24.31 13.99
CA HIS A 452 13.69 25.24 12.88
C HIS A 452 14.43 26.56 13.16
N HIS A 453 15.36 26.92 12.29
CA HIS A 453 15.96 28.25 12.21
C HIS A 453 15.95 28.71 10.74
N GLY A 454 14.77 29.07 10.23
CA GLY A 454 14.61 29.64 8.89
C GLY A 454 14.98 28.70 7.72
N THR A 455 15.18 29.29 6.54
CA THR A 455 15.60 28.57 5.33
C THR A 455 17.02 28.06 5.51
N PHE A 456 17.21 26.75 5.62
CA PHE A 456 18.55 26.14 5.53
C PHE A 456 19.18 26.54 4.20
N HIS A 457 20.24 27.35 4.26
CA HIS A 457 20.94 27.81 3.07
C HIS A 457 21.65 26.63 2.41
N ALA A 458 21.38 26.42 1.12
CA ALA A 458 21.96 25.35 0.31
C ALA A 458 23.49 25.43 0.14
N GLU A 459 24.13 26.43 0.74
CA GLU A 459 25.56 26.71 0.64
C GLU A 459 26.41 26.00 1.71
N VAL A 460 25.80 25.55 2.82
CA VAL A 460 26.53 24.87 3.90
C VAL A 460 26.57 23.36 3.65
N PRO A 461 27.76 22.72 3.65
CA PRO A 461 27.87 21.27 3.56
C PRO A 461 27.11 20.53 4.65
N LEU A 462 26.62 19.33 4.33
CA LEU A 462 25.77 18.56 5.23
C LEU A 462 26.48 18.14 6.53
N GLY A 463 27.78 17.84 6.47
CA GLY A 463 28.57 17.48 7.64
C GLY A 463 28.58 18.60 8.69
N ASP A 464 28.81 19.85 8.26
CA ASP A 464 28.84 21.04 9.12
C ASP A 464 27.46 21.31 9.74
N THR A 465 26.41 21.09 8.96
CA THR A 465 25.03 21.26 9.42
C THR A 465 24.69 20.27 10.54
N ILE A 466 25.05 19.00 10.36
CA ILE A 466 24.81 17.96 11.39
C ILE A 466 25.67 18.23 12.62
N ALA A 467 26.94 18.59 12.43
CA ALA A 467 27.85 18.99 13.50
C ALA A 467 27.25 20.10 14.38
N SER A 468 26.68 21.14 13.77
CA SER A 468 26.01 22.23 14.48
C SER A 468 24.79 21.75 15.28
N VAL A 469 24.00 20.83 14.73
CA VAL A 469 22.86 20.22 15.43
C VAL A 469 23.32 19.39 16.63
N LEU A 470 24.37 18.57 16.49
CA LEU A 470 24.91 17.77 17.60
C LEU A 470 25.38 18.66 18.75
N LEU A 471 26.16 19.70 18.45
CA LEU A 471 26.62 20.67 19.46
C LEU A 471 25.46 21.40 20.14
N SER A 472 24.38 21.69 19.41
CA SER A 472 23.19 22.32 19.97
C SER A 472 22.41 21.39 20.90
N LEU A 473 22.33 20.10 20.57
CA LEU A 473 21.66 19.08 21.39
C LEU A 473 22.45 18.70 22.65
N LEU A 474 23.79 18.83 22.63
CA LEU A 474 24.60 18.64 23.84
C LEU A 474 24.24 19.64 24.95
N ASP A 475 23.86 20.87 24.60
CA ASP A 475 23.35 21.89 25.52
C ASP A 475 21.85 22.14 25.26
N ASP A 476 21.08 21.06 25.39
CA ASP A 476 19.64 21.01 25.16
C ASP A 476 18.84 22.03 26.00
N VAL A 477 19.34 22.40 27.18
CA VAL A 477 18.76 23.46 28.01
C VAL A 477 18.86 24.85 27.37
N LYS A 478 20.04 25.23 26.86
CA LYS A 478 20.16 26.51 26.13
C LYS A 478 19.35 26.49 24.85
N LEU A 479 19.29 25.32 24.19
CA LEU A 479 18.50 25.14 22.97
C LEU A 479 16.98 25.27 23.25
N ALA A 480 16.49 24.74 24.37
CA ALA A 480 15.09 24.83 24.79
C ALA A 480 14.60 26.28 24.97
N ALA A 481 15.49 27.22 25.30
CA ALA A 481 15.15 28.64 25.38
C ALA A 481 14.79 29.26 24.00
N ARG A 482 15.18 28.61 22.90
CA ARG A 482 15.00 29.10 21.52
C ARG A 482 14.13 28.18 20.64
N VAL A 483 13.95 26.92 21.04
CA VAL A 483 13.26 25.91 20.23
C VAL A 483 12.13 25.27 21.04
N ASP A 484 10.88 25.58 20.65
CA ASP A 484 9.68 25.14 21.37
C ASP A 484 9.48 23.63 21.39
N SER A 485 9.90 22.90 20.34
CA SER A 485 9.76 21.44 20.29
C SER A 485 10.62 20.74 21.35
N ILE A 486 11.86 21.21 21.53
CA ILE A 486 12.79 20.74 22.56
C ILE A 486 12.28 21.14 23.95
N LYS A 487 11.83 22.40 24.09
CA LYS A 487 11.24 22.89 25.34
C LYS A 487 10.05 22.04 25.79
N SER A 488 9.13 21.76 24.88
CA SER A 488 7.94 20.94 25.16
C SER A 488 8.33 19.51 25.56
N GLU A 489 9.34 18.94 24.89
CA GLU A 489 9.79 17.58 25.13
C GLU A 489 10.47 17.41 26.51
N ILE A 490 11.38 18.32 26.86
CA ILE A 490 12.15 18.31 28.11
C ILE A 490 11.25 18.65 29.32
N THR A 491 10.26 19.53 29.15
CA THR A 491 9.32 19.90 30.23
C THR A 491 8.26 18.82 30.49
N ALA A 492 7.79 18.14 29.45
CA ALA A 492 6.75 17.11 29.57
C ALA A 492 7.30 15.75 30.03
N ASN A 493 8.57 15.43 29.75
CA ASN A 493 9.12 14.10 30.00
C ASN A 493 10.43 14.15 30.80
N PRO A 494 10.63 13.24 31.78
CA PRO A 494 11.87 13.16 32.53
C PRO A 494 13.04 12.67 31.65
N PRO A 495 14.29 12.82 32.11
CA PRO A 495 15.47 12.27 31.45
C PRO A 495 15.34 10.76 31.22
N PHE A 496 16.05 10.22 30.22
CA PHE A 496 15.87 8.83 29.83
C PHE A 496 16.29 7.88 30.97
N GLY A 497 15.44 6.90 31.28
CA GLY A 497 15.67 5.95 32.37
C GLY A 497 15.23 6.45 33.76
N PHE A 498 14.70 7.67 33.89
CA PHE A 498 14.14 8.17 35.16
C PHE A 498 12.64 7.89 35.26
N SER A 499 12.14 7.84 36.50
CA SER A 499 10.73 7.65 36.80
C SER A 499 9.86 8.80 36.25
N LYS A 500 8.60 8.50 35.85
CA LYS A 500 7.65 9.50 35.32
C LYS A 500 7.50 10.73 36.23
N LYS A 501 7.57 10.48 37.54
CA LYS A 501 7.70 11.46 38.60
C LYS A 501 8.97 11.12 39.35
N ILE A 502 9.84 12.09 39.51
CA ILE A 502 11.18 11.85 40.04
C ILE A 502 11.12 11.60 41.53
N THR A 503 11.71 10.49 41.97
CA THR A 503 11.74 10.09 43.38
C THR A 503 12.77 10.91 44.14
N ALA A 504 12.66 10.94 45.48
CA ALA A 504 13.65 11.62 46.33
C ALA A 504 15.07 11.07 46.16
N GLU A 505 15.19 9.78 45.82
CA GLU A 505 16.46 9.08 45.56
C GLU A 505 17.07 9.47 44.21
N GLU A 506 16.24 9.77 43.19
CA GLU A 506 16.68 10.17 41.86
C GLU A 506 17.07 11.66 41.76
N LYS A 507 16.46 12.55 42.58
CA LYS A 507 16.69 14.01 42.57
C LYS A 507 18.18 14.43 42.58
N PRO A 508 19.09 13.81 43.37
CA PRO A 508 20.52 14.19 43.42
C PRO A 508 21.30 13.93 42.13
N PHE A 509 20.78 13.09 41.22
CA PHE A 509 21.45 12.69 39.98
C PHE A 509 21.09 13.56 38.79
N ILE A 510 20.29 14.61 39.01
CA ILE A 510 19.89 15.59 37.99
C ILE A 510 20.72 16.85 38.19
N ASP A 511 21.27 17.39 37.10
CA ASP A 511 22.03 18.63 37.12
C ASP A 511 21.12 19.80 37.57
N THR A 512 21.31 20.23 38.82
CA THR A 512 20.52 21.30 39.46
C THR A 512 20.74 22.64 38.77
N ALA A 513 21.95 22.93 38.28
CA ALA A 513 22.24 24.17 37.58
C ALA A 513 21.57 24.20 36.20
N ALA A 514 21.55 23.06 35.50
CA ALA A 514 20.82 22.91 34.24
C ALA A 514 19.30 23.06 34.43
N LEU A 515 18.76 22.52 35.52
CA LEU A 515 17.33 22.61 35.84
C LEU A 515 16.90 24.04 36.24
N GLU A 516 17.70 24.75 37.04
CA GLU A 516 17.45 26.16 37.37
C GLU A 516 17.50 27.05 36.11
N GLN A 517 18.46 26.81 35.22
CA GLN A 517 18.54 27.53 33.96
C GLN A 517 17.33 27.25 33.06
N LEU A 518 16.84 26.00 33.02
CA LEU A 518 15.62 25.66 32.29
C LEU A 518 14.41 26.39 32.89
N ARG A 519 14.24 26.38 34.22
CA ARG A 519 13.18 27.12 34.92
C ARG A 519 13.22 28.62 34.60
N GLY A 520 14.40 29.23 34.61
CA GLY A 520 14.58 30.64 34.25
C GLY A 520 14.23 30.97 32.79
N SER A 521 14.25 29.99 31.88
CA SER A 521 13.87 30.14 30.46
C SER A 521 12.37 29.94 30.18
N ILE A 522 11.62 29.38 31.14
CA ILE A 522 10.18 29.14 31.02
C ILE A 522 9.43 30.39 31.53
N ASN A 523 9.15 31.32 30.61
CA ASN A 523 8.44 32.58 30.91
C ASN A 523 6.95 32.44 31.32
N ASP A 524 6.39 31.23 31.45
CA ASP A 524 4.98 31.03 31.77
C ASP A 524 4.79 30.11 33.01
N PRO A 525 4.30 30.64 34.15
CA PRO A 525 3.98 29.86 35.35
C PRO A 525 2.93 28.77 35.16
N ARG A 526 2.26 28.72 34.00
CA ARG A 526 1.20 27.74 33.67
C ARG A 526 1.71 26.43 33.09
N HIS A 527 2.99 26.30 32.77
CA HIS A 527 3.61 25.07 32.25
C HIS A 527 4.80 24.65 33.13
N PRO A 528 4.57 24.12 34.34
CA PRO A 528 5.64 23.63 35.22
C PRO A 528 6.36 22.42 34.61
N ILE A 529 7.56 22.12 35.11
CA ILE A 529 8.28 20.89 34.76
C ILE A 529 7.49 19.73 35.40
N MET A 530 6.72 19.03 34.58
CA MET A 530 5.66 18.10 35.00
C MET A 530 6.16 16.93 35.87
N TRP A 531 7.46 16.64 35.80
CA TRP A 531 8.09 15.49 36.45
C TRP A 531 8.93 15.85 37.70
N TYR A 532 9.16 17.14 38.01
CA TYR A 532 10.09 17.59 39.08
C TYR A 532 9.43 18.33 40.27
N ASP A 533 8.39 19.14 40.02
CA ASP A 533 7.82 20.03 41.05
C ASP A 533 6.70 19.35 41.87
N HIS A 534 7.02 18.94 43.11
CA HIS A 534 6.04 18.52 44.11
C HIS A 534 6.43 18.97 45.52
N GLU A 535 6.72 20.26 45.69
CA GLU A 535 6.70 20.90 47.00
C GLU A 535 5.80 22.15 46.92
N ASP A 536 4.57 21.98 47.44
CA ASP A 536 3.57 22.99 47.81
C ASP A 536 3.09 24.02 46.75
N GLY A 537 1.92 23.76 46.14
CA GLY A 537 1.20 24.75 45.32
C GLY A 537 -0.29 24.41 45.12
N PRO A 538 -1.20 25.40 45.10
CA PRO A 538 -2.58 25.29 45.59
C PRO A 538 -3.51 24.52 44.65
N HIS A 539 -4.53 23.88 45.24
CA HIS A 539 -5.67 23.29 44.53
C HIS A 539 -6.28 24.27 43.51
N ILE A 540 -5.95 24.13 42.23
CA ILE A 540 -6.56 24.94 41.18
C ILE A 540 -7.98 24.43 40.93
N HIS A 541 -8.93 25.35 41.12
CA HIS A 541 -10.38 25.18 41.02
C HIS A 541 -10.86 24.38 39.78
N GLN A 542 -11.66 23.35 40.04
CA GLN A 542 -12.41 22.50 39.09
C GLN A 542 -13.45 23.23 38.22
N GLY A 543 -13.53 24.57 38.24
CA GLY A 543 -14.67 25.32 37.71
C GLY A 543 -14.61 25.73 36.23
N ARG A 544 -13.44 25.71 35.57
CA ARG A 544 -13.31 26.14 34.15
C ARG A 544 -12.95 25.04 33.17
N MET A 545 -12.77 23.82 33.68
CA MET A 545 -12.51 22.63 32.87
C MET A 545 -13.77 22.04 32.22
N ALA A 546 -14.98 22.55 32.46
CA ALA A 546 -16.19 21.96 31.88
C ALA A 546 -16.31 22.13 30.35
N LEU A 547 -15.90 23.27 29.79
CA LEU A 547 -16.02 23.52 28.35
C LEU A 547 -14.86 22.90 27.55
N GLN A 548 -13.64 22.92 28.11
CA GLN A 548 -12.48 22.24 27.53
C GLN A 548 -12.63 20.72 27.64
N HIS A 549 -13.10 20.17 28.76
CA HIS A 549 -13.41 18.73 28.87
C HIS A 549 -14.62 18.30 28.05
N LEU A 550 -15.54 19.18 27.66
CA LEU A 550 -16.59 18.84 26.68
C LEU A 550 -16.03 18.77 25.25
N LEU A 551 -15.03 19.59 24.93
CA LEU A 551 -14.33 19.55 23.64
C LEU A 551 -13.28 18.41 23.59
N ASP A 552 -12.62 18.11 24.71
CA ASP A 552 -11.64 17.04 24.85
C ASP A 552 -12.31 15.67 25.11
N ARG A 553 -13.50 15.58 25.73
CA ARG A 553 -14.29 14.33 25.78
C ARG A 553 -14.66 13.80 24.40
N ASN A 554 -14.80 14.68 23.42
CA ASN A 554 -15.09 14.29 22.04
C ASN A 554 -13.84 13.94 21.22
N ASN A 555 -12.63 14.31 21.69
CA ASN A 555 -11.39 14.10 20.94
C ASN A 555 -10.36 13.18 21.60
N ASN A 556 -10.44 12.91 22.91
CA ASN A 556 -9.55 12.02 23.64
C ASN A 556 -10.36 10.99 24.44
N LEU A 557 -10.75 9.89 23.78
CA LEU A 557 -10.93 8.60 24.47
C LEU A 557 -9.54 8.01 24.73
N GLN A 558 -8.82 8.60 25.68
CA GLN A 558 -7.68 7.96 26.30
C GLN A 558 -8.26 7.02 27.36
N ILE A 559 -8.67 5.84 26.89
CA ILE A 559 -9.12 4.74 27.73
C ILE A 559 -7.94 4.38 28.64
N ASP A 560 -8.18 4.47 29.95
CA ASP A 560 -7.26 3.96 30.97
C ASP A 560 -7.16 2.44 30.77
N VAL A 561 -5.98 1.96 30.41
CA VAL A 561 -5.78 0.58 29.93
C VAL A 561 -6.06 -0.45 31.04
N ASP A 562 -5.93 -0.05 32.30
CA ASP A 562 -6.20 -0.91 33.45
C ASP A 562 -7.70 -1.14 33.66
N ASP A 563 -8.56 -0.17 33.32
CA ASP A 563 -10.03 -0.32 33.40
C ASP A 563 -10.59 -1.16 32.23
N PHE A 564 -9.89 -1.14 31.08
CA PHE A 564 -10.26 -1.91 29.90
C PHE A 564 -9.96 -3.41 30.04
N VAL A 565 -8.92 -3.77 30.80
CA VAL A 565 -8.54 -5.18 31.05
C VAL A 565 -9.54 -5.86 31.98
N HIS A 566 -10.01 -5.18 33.03
CA HIS A 566 -10.95 -5.78 33.99
C HIS A 566 -12.37 -6.01 33.44
N GLN A 567 -12.79 -5.30 32.40
CA GLN A 567 -14.11 -5.49 31.78
C GLN A 567 -14.20 -6.72 30.86
N TYR A 568 -13.08 -7.21 30.32
CA TYR A 568 -13.05 -8.33 29.37
C TYR A 568 -12.64 -9.67 29.99
N GLU A 569 -12.33 -9.71 31.30
CA GLU A 569 -12.02 -10.94 32.04
C GLU A 569 -13.25 -11.83 32.31
N ARG A 570 -14.47 -11.42 31.92
CA ARG A 570 -15.71 -12.19 32.15
C ARG A 570 -16.25 -12.98 30.95
N ILE A 571 -15.53 -13.04 29.82
CA ILE A 571 -15.99 -13.78 28.62
C ILE A 571 -15.08 -15.00 28.40
N PRO A 572 -15.55 -16.23 28.64
CA PRO A 572 -14.79 -17.45 28.35
C PRO A 572 -14.64 -17.63 26.82
N GLY A 573 -13.42 -17.87 26.33
CA GLY A 573 -13.19 -18.36 24.94
C GLY A 573 -12.35 -17.48 24.01
N ILE A 574 -11.97 -16.26 24.40
CA ILE A 574 -11.09 -15.41 23.56
C ILE A 574 -9.62 -15.80 23.74
N GLY A 575 -9.18 -16.77 22.94
CA GLY A 575 -7.83 -17.34 22.99
C GLY A 575 -6.71 -16.34 22.68
N ASN A 576 -5.73 -16.27 23.60
CA ASN A 576 -4.28 -15.99 23.52
C ASN A 576 -3.67 -14.93 22.56
N ARG A 577 -4.37 -14.42 21.54
CA ARG A 577 -3.84 -13.44 20.57
C ARG A 577 -3.83 -12.02 21.16
N TRP A 578 -4.85 -11.66 21.93
CA TRP A 578 -4.96 -10.38 22.64
C TRP A 578 -4.11 -10.32 23.92
N ARG A 579 -3.81 -11.48 24.54
CA ARG A 579 -2.85 -11.56 25.67
C ARG A 579 -1.45 -11.09 25.28
N ARG A 580 -1.00 -11.28 24.03
CA ARG A 580 0.33 -10.77 23.59
C ARG A 580 0.33 -9.28 23.22
N GLY A 581 -0.84 -8.68 22.97
CA GLY A 581 -0.98 -7.24 22.72
C GLY A 581 -1.01 -6.42 24.01
N ALA A 582 -1.74 -6.92 25.03
CA ALA A 582 -1.89 -6.24 26.31
C ALA A 582 -0.62 -6.27 27.20
N ILE A 583 0.30 -7.22 27.00
CA ILE A 583 1.59 -7.27 27.72
C ILE A 583 2.59 -6.19 27.20
N ARG A 584 2.30 -5.52 26.07
CA ARG A 584 3.15 -4.45 25.50
C ARG A 584 2.83 -3.04 26.03
N GLY A 585 2.11 -2.92 27.15
CA GLY A 585 1.74 -1.65 27.78
C GLY A 585 2.72 -1.11 28.84
N GLY A 586 3.87 -1.75 29.05
CA GLY A 586 4.83 -1.35 30.08
C GLY A 586 5.76 -0.22 29.62
N TRP A 587 5.49 1.02 30.03
CA TRP A 587 6.37 2.19 29.87
C TRP A 587 7.80 1.90 30.32
N ASN A 588 8.82 2.03 29.45
CA ASN A 588 10.29 2.04 29.71
C ASN A 588 10.80 1.36 31.02
N ARG A 589 10.17 0.27 31.46
CA ARG A 589 10.21 -0.16 32.87
C ARG A 589 11.50 -0.88 33.19
N LYS A 590 12.08 -1.54 32.18
CA LYS A 590 13.41 -2.16 32.24
C LYS A 590 14.47 -1.13 32.64
N HIS A 591 14.56 -0.01 31.92
CA HIS A 591 15.59 1.01 32.14
C HIS A 591 15.31 1.82 33.41
N ILE A 592 14.04 2.11 33.73
CA ILE A 592 13.66 2.76 35.00
C ILE A 592 14.05 1.88 36.20
N ASN A 593 13.75 0.58 36.15
CA ASN A 593 14.13 -0.34 37.22
C ASN A 593 15.65 -0.49 37.35
N ALA A 594 16.38 -0.45 36.23
CA ALA A 594 17.84 -0.46 36.24
C ALA A 594 18.41 0.81 36.89
N THR A 595 17.88 1.99 36.54
CA THR A 595 18.26 3.25 37.18
C THR A 595 17.98 3.23 38.67
N LEU A 596 16.75 2.87 39.08
CA LEU A 596 16.37 2.79 40.50
C LEU A 596 17.26 1.80 41.27
N LYS A 597 17.59 0.65 40.68
CA LYS A 597 18.48 -0.33 41.32
C LYS A 597 19.87 0.26 41.62
N GLU A 598 20.45 1.01 40.69
CA GLU A 598 21.77 1.64 40.85
C GLU A 598 21.70 2.86 41.79
N VAL A 599 20.70 3.71 41.62
CA VAL A 599 20.48 4.91 42.44
C VAL A 599 20.22 4.55 43.90
N ASN A 600 19.49 3.46 44.17
CA ASN A 600 19.25 2.97 45.54
C ASN A 600 20.52 2.39 46.19
N GLN A 601 21.54 2.09 45.39
CA GLN A 601 22.88 1.70 45.86
C GLN A 601 23.84 2.90 45.93
N GLY A 602 23.38 4.12 45.60
CA GLY A 602 24.20 5.34 45.56
C GLY A 602 25.03 5.51 44.29
N ASN A 603 24.82 4.66 43.28
CA ASN A 603 25.55 4.71 42.01
C ASN A 603 24.83 5.62 40.99
N LYS A 604 25.59 6.12 40.02
CA LYS A 604 25.03 6.88 38.89
C LYS A 604 24.16 5.99 37.99
N PRO A 605 23.18 6.55 37.26
CA PRO A 605 22.42 5.80 36.26
C PRO A 605 23.34 5.07 35.27
N PRO A 606 23.03 3.81 34.89
CA PRO A 606 23.92 2.98 34.09
C PRO A 606 23.85 3.32 32.60
N ILE A 607 24.27 4.54 32.24
CA ILE A 607 24.19 5.09 30.87
C ILE A 607 24.87 4.19 29.84
N GLU A 608 26.03 3.61 30.18
CA GLU A 608 26.76 2.71 29.28
C GLU A 608 25.95 1.47 28.88
N THR A 609 25.16 0.93 29.83
CA THR A 609 24.25 -0.20 29.54
C THR A 609 23.10 0.22 28.63
N PHE A 610 22.57 1.44 28.80
CA PHE A 610 21.50 1.97 27.95
C PHE A 610 22.01 2.22 26.52
N VAL A 611 23.26 2.67 26.38
CA VAL A 611 23.92 2.83 25.08
C VAL A 611 24.20 1.47 24.43
N ALA A 612 24.58 0.44 25.19
CA ALA A 612 24.75 -0.92 24.68
C ALA A 612 23.42 -1.50 24.18
N ASP A 613 22.34 -1.36 24.96
CA ASP A 613 20.99 -1.76 24.56
C ASP A 613 20.54 -0.99 23.29
N TRP A 614 20.84 0.31 23.21
CA TRP A 614 20.56 1.13 22.02
C TRP A 614 21.33 0.64 20.78
N ARG A 615 22.62 0.31 20.91
CA ARG A 615 23.42 -0.25 19.81
C ARG A 615 22.86 -1.57 19.31
N GLN A 616 22.41 -2.44 20.23
CA GLN A 616 21.79 -3.72 19.90
C GLN A 616 20.46 -3.51 19.17
N ASP A 617 19.60 -2.63 19.69
CA ASP A 617 18.32 -2.27 19.06
C ASP A 617 18.54 -1.77 17.62
N ILE A 618 19.49 -0.84 17.41
CA ILE A 618 19.78 -0.32 16.06
C ILE A 618 20.37 -1.38 15.14
N SER A 619 21.22 -2.26 15.64
CA SER A 619 21.82 -3.31 14.82
C SER A 619 20.79 -4.33 14.33
N VAL A 620 19.66 -4.45 15.03
CA VAL A 620 18.50 -5.26 14.61
C VAL A 620 17.55 -4.46 13.69
N MET A 621 17.56 -3.13 13.75
CA MET A 621 16.74 -2.27 12.89
C MET A 621 17.31 -2.11 11.49
N LEU A 622 16.44 -2.16 10.48
CA LEU A 622 16.84 -1.84 9.12
C LEU A 622 17.22 -0.33 9.01
N PRO A 623 18.21 0.05 8.17
CA PRO A 623 18.74 1.43 8.08
C PRO A 623 17.70 2.54 7.87
N ASP A 624 16.52 2.21 7.33
CA ASP A 624 15.43 3.15 7.05
C ASP A 624 14.22 3.06 8.02
N GLU A 625 14.15 2.07 8.92
CA GLU A 625 12.93 1.80 9.72
C GLU A 625 12.72 2.72 10.94
N GLY A 626 13.78 3.24 11.54
CA GLY A 626 13.62 4.01 12.78
C GLY A 626 13.02 5.40 12.51
N VAL A 627 11.80 5.61 12.99
CA VAL A 627 10.89 6.78 12.85
C VAL A 627 10.02 6.79 11.58
N GLU A 628 9.45 5.64 11.18
CA GLU A 628 8.13 5.59 10.51
C GLU A 628 6.97 5.34 11.50
N HIS A 629 7.18 5.50 12.80
CA HIS A 629 6.10 5.86 13.72
C HIS A 629 5.86 7.37 13.71
N GLU A 630 5.65 7.93 12.50
CA GLU A 630 4.73 9.05 12.41
C GLU A 630 3.43 8.57 13.00
N LEU A 631 3.12 9.12 14.18
CA LEU A 631 1.81 9.17 14.80
C LEU A 631 0.73 8.55 13.90
N GLU A 632 0.21 7.42 14.36
CA GLU A 632 -1.11 6.87 14.05
C GLU A 632 -2.26 7.85 14.37
N TYR A 633 -1.99 9.16 14.44
CA TYR A 633 -2.91 10.21 14.05
C TYR A 633 -2.89 10.39 12.51
N VAL A 634 -3.06 9.29 11.77
CA VAL A 634 -4.20 9.35 10.86
C VAL A 634 -5.34 9.58 11.83
N ALA A 635 -5.88 10.79 11.88
CA ALA A 635 -7.24 10.93 12.35
C ALA A 635 -7.99 9.83 11.62
N ASN A 636 -8.21 8.68 12.26
CA ASN A 636 -9.24 7.77 11.86
C ASN A 636 -10.38 8.75 11.68
N PRO A 637 -10.87 8.95 10.45
CA PRO A 637 -12.15 9.60 10.33
C PRO A 637 -13.01 8.89 11.39
N PRO A 638 -13.87 9.58 12.14
CA PRO A 638 -14.80 8.90 13.04
C PRO A 638 -15.59 7.77 12.33
N TYR A 639 -15.44 7.66 11.00
CA TYR A 639 -15.97 6.66 10.08
C TYR A 639 -14.90 5.92 9.21
N GLY A 640 -13.65 5.78 9.67
CA GLY A 640 -12.49 5.31 8.90
C GLY A 640 -12.53 3.91 8.27
N ASN A 641 -13.51 3.08 8.61
CA ASN A 641 -13.75 1.77 7.98
C ASN A 641 -15.24 1.53 7.65
N ASN A 642 -16.09 2.56 7.77
CA ASN A 642 -17.54 2.39 7.70
C ASN A 642 -18.05 2.08 6.28
N TRP A 643 -17.30 2.41 5.23
CA TRP A 643 -17.75 2.09 3.86
C TRP A 643 -17.61 0.59 3.57
N MET A 644 -16.54 -0.06 4.06
CA MET A 644 -16.37 -1.52 3.99
C MET A 644 -17.43 -2.20 4.85
N TYR A 645 -17.77 -1.60 6.00
CA TYR A 645 -18.90 -2.01 6.82
C TYR A 645 -20.24 -1.90 6.08
N LEU A 646 -20.52 -0.78 5.40
CA LEU A 646 -21.75 -0.59 4.62
C LEU A 646 -21.80 -1.52 3.39
N ARG A 647 -20.67 -1.74 2.72
CA ARG A 647 -20.56 -2.66 1.57
C ARG A 647 -20.65 -4.13 1.97
N ASN A 648 -20.10 -4.48 3.14
CA ASN A 648 -20.20 -5.81 3.74
C ASN A 648 -21.44 -5.95 4.65
N LEU A 649 -22.41 -5.05 4.53
CA LEU A 649 -23.74 -5.14 5.14
C LEU A 649 -23.74 -5.22 6.69
N GLY A 650 -22.82 -4.52 7.33
CA GLY A 650 -22.74 -4.44 8.80
C GLY A 650 -21.59 -5.22 9.42
N GLN A 651 -20.70 -5.81 8.60
CA GLN A 651 -19.50 -6.49 9.10
C GLN A 651 -18.30 -5.53 9.16
N PRO A 652 -17.60 -5.38 10.30
CA PRO A 652 -16.46 -4.47 10.40
C PRO A 652 -15.41 -4.80 9.33
N GLY A 653 -14.77 -3.76 8.78
CA GLY A 653 -13.80 -3.91 7.70
C GLY A 653 -12.65 -4.88 7.97
N ASN A 654 -12.35 -5.14 9.26
CA ASN A 654 -11.28 -6.01 9.73
C ASN A 654 -11.74 -7.45 10.08
N VAL A 655 -13.02 -7.79 9.96
CA VAL A 655 -13.56 -9.10 10.37
C VAL A 655 -13.71 -10.07 9.20
N GLY A 656 -13.89 -9.57 7.96
CA GLY A 656 -14.05 -10.42 6.77
C GLY A 656 -12.75 -10.61 5.99
N ASN A 657 -12.44 -11.88 5.66
CA ASN A 657 -11.31 -12.25 4.82
C ASN A 657 -11.32 -11.48 3.47
N ILE A 658 -10.18 -10.91 3.06
CA ILE A 658 -10.02 -10.16 1.82
C ILE A 658 -10.24 -11.06 0.62
N GLY A 659 -11.03 -10.57 -0.33
CA GLY A 659 -11.32 -11.32 -1.55
C GLY A 659 -12.24 -12.51 -1.32
N ASP A 660 -12.78 -12.76 -0.13
CA ASP A 660 -13.74 -13.85 0.16
C ASP A 660 -15.04 -13.70 -0.65
N ILE A 661 -15.58 -14.82 -1.14
CA ILE A 661 -16.82 -14.89 -1.94
C ILE A 661 -18.04 -14.30 -1.19
N ARG A 662 -18.03 -14.36 0.16
CA ARG A 662 -19.11 -13.87 1.01
C ARG A 662 -19.15 -12.34 1.10
N ASN A 663 -18.10 -11.65 0.64
CA ASN A 663 -17.87 -10.22 0.87
C ASN A 663 -17.90 -9.39 -0.43
N GLY A 664 -18.10 -8.07 -0.26
CA GLY A 664 -17.98 -7.10 -1.33
C GLY A 664 -18.85 -7.39 -2.57
N GLU A 665 -18.27 -7.16 -3.75
CA GLU A 665 -18.96 -7.40 -5.02
C GLU A 665 -19.02 -8.88 -5.40
N ARG A 666 -18.11 -9.73 -4.90
CA ARG A 666 -18.16 -11.18 -5.15
C ARG A 666 -19.42 -11.81 -4.59
N ARG A 667 -19.95 -11.27 -3.48
CA ARG A 667 -21.25 -11.68 -2.95
C ARG A 667 -22.35 -11.64 -4.01
N TRP A 668 -22.40 -10.59 -4.82
CA TRP A 668 -23.46 -10.39 -5.82
C TRP A 668 -23.12 -10.88 -7.22
N CYS A 669 -21.83 -11.03 -7.52
CA CYS A 669 -21.30 -11.49 -8.81
C CYS A 669 -20.95 -12.99 -8.83
N GLU A 670 -20.96 -13.68 -7.68
CA GLU A 670 -20.57 -15.09 -7.59
C GLU A 670 -21.46 -15.88 -6.62
N LEU A 671 -21.60 -15.45 -5.35
CA LEU A 671 -22.43 -16.17 -4.37
C LEU A 671 -23.92 -16.17 -4.72
N MET A 672 -24.49 -14.99 -4.96
CA MET A 672 -25.92 -14.85 -5.26
C MET A 672 -26.32 -15.46 -6.62
N PRO A 673 -25.46 -15.42 -7.66
CA PRO A 673 -25.65 -16.25 -8.85
C PRO A 673 -25.69 -17.75 -8.59
N ARG A 674 -24.85 -18.29 -7.68
CA ARG A 674 -24.93 -19.71 -7.27
C ARG A 674 -26.24 -20.01 -6.56
N VAL A 675 -26.70 -19.11 -5.68
CA VAL A 675 -28.02 -19.20 -5.03
C VAL A 675 -29.14 -19.21 -6.08
N TRP A 676 -29.06 -18.34 -7.10
CA TRP A 676 -30.00 -18.30 -8.22
C TRP A 676 -30.00 -19.61 -9.02
N GLN A 677 -28.83 -20.17 -9.31
CA GLN A 677 -28.69 -21.46 -9.98
C GLN A 677 -29.26 -22.61 -9.13
N ALA A 678 -28.95 -22.64 -7.83
CA ALA A 678 -29.47 -23.64 -6.90
C ALA A 678 -31.00 -23.63 -6.85
N MET A 679 -31.64 -22.44 -6.82
CA MET A 679 -33.11 -22.32 -6.90
C MET A 679 -33.68 -22.84 -8.21
N GLN A 680 -32.99 -22.65 -9.34
CA GLN A 680 -33.44 -23.11 -10.66
C GLN A 680 -33.39 -24.62 -10.83
N LEU A 681 -32.40 -25.28 -10.22
CA LEU A 681 -32.18 -26.71 -10.34
C LEU A 681 -33.06 -27.58 -9.42
N GLN A 682 -33.87 -26.98 -8.54
CA GLN A 682 -34.80 -27.76 -7.71
C GLN A 682 -36.05 -28.20 -8.51
N PRO A 683 -36.52 -29.45 -8.41
CA PRO A 683 -37.75 -29.86 -9.06
C PRO A 683 -39.01 -29.20 -8.48
N LEU A 684 -40.15 -29.36 -9.16
CA LEU A 684 -41.45 -28.98 -8.60
C LEU A 684 -41.73 -29.76 -7.31
N GLY A 685 -42.27 -29.06 -6.31
CA GLY A 685 -42.53 -29.59 -4.97
C GLY A 685 -41.38 -29.36 -3.97
N ALA A 686 -40.18 -29.03 -4.44
CA ALA A 686 -39.02 -28.81 -3.57
C ALA A 686 -39.17 -27.55 -2.69
N THR A 687 -38.57 -27.61 -1.51
CA THR A 687 -38.58 -26.55 -0.52
C THR A 687 -37.25 -25.80 -0.43
N ILE A 688 -37.35 -24.50 -0.18
CA ILE A 688 -36.21 -23.66 0.24
C ILE A 688 -36.57 -22.93 1.52
N ARG A 689 -35.58 -22.73 2.39
CA ARG A 689 -35.76 -22.07 3.69
C ARG A 689 -34.93 -20.79 3.72
N VAL A 690 -35.57 -19.67 4.01
CA VAL A 690 -34.93 -18.34 4.05
C VAL A 690 -35.08 -17.75 5.44
N GLY A 691 -33.95 -17.41 6.09
CA GLY A 691 -33.98 -16.71 7.37
C GLY A 691 -34.73 -15.37 7.34
N GLU A 692 -35.63 -15.15 8.30
CA GLU A 692 -36.40 -13.92 8.47
C GLU A 692 -35.60 -12.85 9.23
N GLN A 693 -34.76 -13.29 10.17
CA GLN A 693 -33.89 -12.43 10.97
C GLN A 693 -32.49 -12.28 10.34
N ASN A 694 -31.78 -11.24 10.74
CA ASN A 694 -30.41 -11.04 10.28
C ASN A 694 -29.52 -12.18 10.77
N MET A 695 -28.52 -12.58 9.97
CA MET A 695 -27.54 -13.62 10.26
C MET A 695 -28.10 -15.06 10.31
N GLN A 696 -29.31 -15.30 9.79
CA GLN A 696 -29.87 -16.64 9.66
C GLN A 696 -29.52 -17.31 8.33
N GLU A 697 -29.64 -18.64 8.27
CA GLU A 697 -29.27 -19.41 7.08
C GLU A 697 -30.36 -19.44 5.99
N LEU A 698 -29.89 -19.49 4.74
CA LEU A 698 -30.60 -19.92 3.54
C LEU A 698 -30.15 -21.36 3.23
N SER A 699 -31.10 -22.26 3.04
CA SER A 699 -30.84 -23.66 2.70
C SER A 699 -31.83 -24.21 1.67
N PHE A 700 -31.42 -25.27 0.97
CA PHE A 700 -32.18 -25.95 -0.07
C PHE A 700 -32.47 -27.39 0.34
N GLU A 701 -33.51 -28.00 -0.21
CA GLU A 701 -33.87 -29.39 0.08
C GLU A 701 -32.91 -30.40 -0.57
N HIS A 702 -32.55 -30.20 -1.83
CA HIS A 702 -31.79 -31.20 -2.61
C HIS A 702 -30.30 -30.87 -2.82
N CYS A 703 -29.80 -29.73 -2.34
CA CYS A 703 -28.36 -29.41 -2.37
C CYS A 703 -27.88 -28.86 -1.02
N ASN A 704 -26.60 -29.04 -0.71
CA ASN A 704 -26.02 -28.63 0.57
C ASN A 704 -25.55 -27.18 0.63
N LEU A 705 -25.81 -26.36 -0.40
CA LEU A 705 -25.47 -24.93 -0.38
C LEU A 705 -26.14 -24.25 0.83
N ARG A 706 -25.33 -23.73 1.74
CA ARG A 706 -25.80 -22.95 2.90
C ARG A 706 -25.20 -21.56 2.86
N VAL A 707 -26.03 -20.54 3.05
CA VAL A 707 -25.60 -19.14 2.98
C VAL A 707 -26.21 -18.32 4.10
N THR A 708 -25.41 -17.48 4.77
CA THR A 708 -25.94 -16.54 5.76
C THR A 708 -26.60 -15.34 5.09
N MET A 709 -27.87 -15.08 5.41
CA MET A 709 -28.60 -13.86 5.03
C MET A 709 -28.25 -12.75 6.03
N ARG A 710 -27.42 -11.78 5.62
CA ARG A 710 -26.85 -10.79 6.55
C ARG A 710 -27.83 -9.71 6.95
N ASN A 711 -28.80 -9.41 6.08
CA ASN A 711 -29.82 -8.41 6.38
C ASN A 711 -31.15 -8.68 5.67
N ARG A 712 -32.19 -7.99 6.13
CA ARG A 712 -33.54 -8.03 5.54
C ARG A 712 -33.63 -7.59 4.07
N VAL A 713 -32.64 -6.87 3.53
CA VAL A 713 -32.63 -6.50 2.10
C VAL A 713 -32.27 -7.71 1.26
N GLU A 714 -31.31 -8.52 1.72
CA GLU A 714 -30.94 -9.78 1.07
C GLU A 714 -32.07 -10.79 1.13
N SER A 715 -32.64 -11.06 2.31
CA SER A 715 -33.74 -12.01 2.45
C SER A 715 -34.91 -11.64 1.53
N ARG A 716 -35.28 -10.34 1.48
CA ARG A 716 -36.33 -9.86 0.56
C ARG A 716 -35.97 -9.99 -0.92
N ALA A 717 -34.70 -9.80 -1.28
CA ALA A 717 -34.26 -9.99 -2.65
C ALA A 717 -34.33 -11.47 -3.05
N ILE A 718 -33.91 -12.39 -2.16
CA ILE A 718 -33.98 -13.84 -2.40
C ILE A 718 -35.42 -14.31 -2.54
N VAL A 719 -36.33 -13.89 -1.65
CA VAL A 719 -37.76 -14.23 -1.75
C VAL A 719 -38.33 -13.76 -3.09
N ARG A 720 -38.04 -12.53 -3.52
CA ARG A 720 -38.48 -12.02 -4.83
C ARG A 720 -37.89 -12.79 -6.00
N LEU A 721 -36.63 -13.23 -5.91
CA LEU A 721 -36.02 -14.05 -6.96
C LEU A 721 -36.67 -15.44 -6.99
N ALA A 722 -36.96 -16.05 -5.84
CA ALA A 722 -37.68 -17.31 -5.75
C ALA A 722 -39.09 -17.21 -6.35
N GLU A 723 -39.84 -16.13 -6.07
CA GLU A 723 -41.15 -15.89 -6.68
C GLU A 723 -41.10 -15.84 -8.21
N LEU A 724 -40.00 -15.33 -8.80
CA LEU A 724 -39.80 -15.33 -10.26
C LEU A 724 -39.61 -16.73 -10.83
N LEU A 725 -39.11 -17.68 -10.03
CA LEU A 725 -38.87 -19.07 -10.41
C LEU A 725 -40.04 -20.02 -10.10
N GLY A 726 -41.17 -19.48 -9.62
CA GLY A 726 -42.39 -20.24 -9.34
C GLY A 726 -42.51 -20.74 -7.90
N TYR A 727 -41.72 -20.20 -6.97
CA TYR A 727 -41.87 -20.50 -5.55
C TYR A 727 -43.00 -19.68 -4.91
N VAL A 728 -43.69 -20.30 -3.96
CA VAL A 728 -44.78 -19.69 -3.18
C VAL A 728 -44.52 -19.93 -1.70
N GLU A 729 -44.84 -18.93 -0.87
CA GLU A 729 -44.73 -19.04 0.58
C GLU A 729 -45.70 -20.08 1.15
N ASP A 730 -45.16 -21.01 1.92
CA ASP A 730 -45.92 -22.08 2.58
C ASP A 730 -46.09 -21.83 4.09
N GLY A 731 -45.20 -21.03 4.69
CA GLY A 731 -45.30 -20.54 6.06
C GLY A 731 -43.96 -20.14 6.67
N VAL A 732 -43.97 -19.76 7.95
CA VAL A 732 -42.76 -19.46 8.73
C VAL A 732 -42.63 -20.50 9.85
N TYR A 733 -41.50 -21.21 9.86
CA TYR A 733 -41.20 -22.26 10.83
C TYR A 733 -39.82 -21.99 11.45
N ASN A 734 -39.72 -22.01 12.79
CA ASN A 734 -38.47 -21.74 13.52
C ASN A 734 -37.77 -20.43 13.12
N GLY A 735 -38.54 -19.38 12.78
CA GLY A 735 -37.99 -18.10 12.30
C GLY A 735 -37.42 -18.13 10.88
N GLN A 736 -37.65 -19.21 10.12
CA GLN A 736 -37.32 -19.32 8.71
C GLN A 736 -38.60 -19.36 7.86
N MET A 737 -38.64 -18.55 6.81
CA MET A 737 -39.68 -18.59 5.79
C MET A 737 -39.44 -19.80 4.89
N VAL A 738 -40.44 -20.67 4.73
CA VAL A 738 -40.39 -21.84 3.86
C VAL A 738 -41.15 -21.52 2.57
N LEU A 739 -40.44 -21.65 1.44
CA LEU A 739 -41.01 -21.46 0.11
C LEU A 739 -41.01 -22.80 -0.63
N VAL A 740 -42.12 -23.14 -1.28
CA VAL A 740 -42.29 -24.38 -2.06
C VAL A 740 -42.35 -24.04 -3.55
N ARG A 741 -41.60 -24.75 -4.39
CA ARG A 741 -41.67 -24.59 -5.85
C ARG A 741 -42.96 -25.20 -6.39
N ARG A 742 -43.92 -24.37 -6.81
CA ARG A 742 -45.22 -24.85 -7.33
C ARG A 742 -45.38 -24.69 -8.84
N ASP A 743 -44.54 -23.89 -9.48
CA ASP A 743 -44.66 -23.55 -10.90
C ASP A 743 -43.28 -23.38 -11.58
N HIS A 744 -43.31 -23.26 -12.90
CA HIS A 744 -42.20 -22.85 -13.74
C HIS A 744 -41.92 -21.33 -13.59
N PRO A 745 -40.77 -20.82 -14.07
CA PRO A 745 -40.46 -19.40 -13.99
C PRO A 745 -41.52 -18.51 -14.67
N ARG A 746 -41.83 -17.37 -14.04
CA ARG A 746 -42.84 -16.42 -14.53
C ARG A 746 -42.46 -15.84 -15.90
N PRO A 747 -43.45 -15.44 -16.72
CA PRO A 747 -43.20 -14.64 -17.91
C PRO A 747 -42.45 -13.35 -17.56
N ASN A 748 -41.48 -12.94 -18.39
CA ASN A 748 -40.60 -11.79 -18.14
C ASN A 748 -39.64 -11.92 -16.92
N ASN A 749 -39.30 -13.15 -16.50
CA ASN A 749 -38.36 -13.39 -15.40
C ASN A 749 -37.04 -12.59 -15.57
N ARG A 750 -36.44 -12.58 -16.77
CA ARG A 750 -35.16 -11.91 -17.06
C ARG A 750 -35.22 -10.42 -16.74
N ARG A 751 -36.23 -9.72 -17.26
CA ARG A 751 -36.42 -8.28 -17.04
C ARG A 751 -36.64 -7.96 -15.57
N SER A 752 -37.39 -8.79 -14.86
CA SER A 752 -37.69 -8.60 -13.44
C SER A 752 -36.47 -8.86 -12.56
N MET A 753 -35.72 -9.92 -12.86
CA MET A 753 -34.44 -10.25 -12.23
C MET A 753 -33.44 -9.10 -12.42
N THR A 754 -33.27 -8.60 -13.64
CA THR A 754 -32.40 -7.45 -13.93
C THR A 754 -32.73 -6.24 -13.06
N ARG A 755 -34.02 -5.88 -12.90
CA ARG A 755 -34.44 -4.75 -12.05
C ARG A 755 -34.12 -4.95 -10.57
N ILE A 756 -34.30 -6.16 -10.05
CA ILE A 756 -33.97 -6.48 -8.65
C ILE A 756 -32.48 -6.30 -8.43
N ILE A 757 -31.66 -6.88 -9.30
CA ILE A 757 -30.20 -6.85 -9.20
C ILE A 757 -29.64 -5.43 -9.44
N GLU A 758 -30.18 -4.66 -10.38
CA GLU A 758 -29.80 -3.25 -10.59
C GLU A 758 -30.10 -2.40 -9.36
N GLY A 759 -31.25 -2.61 -8.70
CA GLY A 759 -31.58 -1.89 -7.46
C GLY A 759 -30.59 -2.20 -6.33
N LEU A 760 -30.08 -3.43 -6.26
CA LEU A 760 -29.04 -3.83 -5.31
C LEU A 760 -27.68 -3.23 -5.69
N GLN A 761 -27.31 -3.26 -6.98
CA GLN A 761 -26.06 -2.68 -7.47
C GLN A 761 -26.01 -1.16 -7.24
N GLN A 762 -27.12 -0.45 -7.42
CA GLN A 762 -27.19 0.99 -7.12
C GLN A 762 -26.97 1.29 -5.63
N ARG A 763 -27.32 0.35 -4.75
CA ARG A 763 -27.16 0.49 -3.30
C ARG A 763 -25.78 0.07 -2.80
N PHE A 764 -25.23 -1.02 -3.33
CA PHE A 764 -24.08 -1.71 -2.75
C PHE A 764 -22.88 -1.83 -3.71
N GLY A 765 -23.07 -1.56 -5.00
CA GLY A 765 -22.07 -1.72 -6.03
C GLY A 765 -21.15 -0.52 -6.21
N ALA A 766 -19.99 -0.77 -6.84
CA ALA A 766 -19.13 0.29 -7.31
C ALA A 766 -19.78 0.99 -8.51
N ARG A 767 -19.66 2.32 -8.58
CA ARG A 767 -20.04 3.10 -9.79
C ARG A 767 -19.28 2.49 -10.99
N GLY A 768 -19.79 2.49 -12.21
CA GLY A 768 -19.04 1.99 -13.39
C GLY A 768 -18.52 0.55 -13.35
N ALA A 769 -18.91 -0.24 -12.34
CA ALA A 769 -18.83 -1.69 -12.38
C ALA A 769 -19.70 -2.23 -13.53
N PRO A 770 -19.32 -3.35 -14.15
CA PRO A 770 -20.22 -4.09 -15.02
C PRO A 770 -21.55 -4.38 -14.31
N PRO A 771 -22.67 -4.41 -15.04
CA PRO A 771 -23.95 -4.77 -14.45
C PRO A 771 -23.90 -6.14 -13.78
N TRP A 772 -24.31 -6.22 -12.51
CA TRP A 772 -24.24 -7.46 -11.73
C TRP A 772 -25.13 -8.57 -12.29
N TRP A 773 -26.22 -8.21 -12.97
CA TRP A 773 -27.13 -9.17 -13.58
C TRP A 773 -26.49 -9.94 -14.75
N TRP A 774 -25.33 -9.50 -15.26
CA TRP A 774 -24.55 -10.27 -16.22
C TRP A 774 -24.09 -11.61 -15.68
N HIS A 775 -23.99 -11.78 -14.36
CA HIS A 775 -23.53 -13.03 -13.73
C HIS A 775 -24.66 -14.07 -13.55
N TYR A 776 -25.90 -13.71 -13.84
CA TYR A 776 -27.07 -14.55 -13.57
C TYR A 776 -27.50 -15.27 -14.84
N GLN A 777 -27.60 -16.59 -14.77
CA GLN A 777 -28.09 -17.45 -15.87
C GLN A 777 -29.55 -17.13 -16.19
N GLU A 778 -29.95 -17.38 -17.44
CA GLU A 778 -31.37 -17.29 -17.83
C GLU A 778 -32.19 -18.35 -17.08
N ALA A 779 -33.42 -17.99 -16.70
CA ALA A 779 -34.28 -18.90 -15.97
C ALA A 779 -34.76 -20.04 -16.88
N GLN A 780 -34.47 -21.27 -16.49
CA GLN A 780 -34.92 -22.47 -17.20
C GLN A 780 -36.18 -23.07 -16.56
N GLU A 781 -36.89 -23.89 -17.33
CA GLU A 781 -38.01 -24.68 -16.80
C GLU A 781 -37.59 -25.53 -15.59
N ALA A 782 -38.50 -25.71 -14.65
CA ALA A 782 -38.25 -26.56 -13.48
C ALA A 782 -37.91 -27.99 -13.95
N PRO A 783 -36.82 -28.60 -13.47
CA PRO A 783 -36.50 -29.97 -13.81
C PRO A 783 -37.58 -30.90 -13.24
N GLN A 784 -37.82 -32.01 -13.94
CA GLN A 784 -38.81 -33.00 -13.52
C GLN A 784 -38.30 -33.87 -12.35
N GLU A 785 -36.99 -34.10 -12.29
CA GLU A 785 -36.31 -34.89 -11.27
C GLU A 785 -35.11 -34.11 -10.69
N VAL A 786 -34.58 -34.57 -9.56
CA VAL A 786 -33.39 -33.97 -8.94
C VAL A 786 -32.19 -34.15 -9.88
N THR A 787 -31.59 -33.05 -10.31
CA THR A 787 -30.40 -33.04 -11.15
C THR A 787 -29.12 -33.20 -10.34
N GLU A 788 -28.05 -33.68 -10.96
CA GLU A 788 -26.72 -33.64 -10.35
C GLU A 788 -26.27 -32.19 -10.15
N PHE A 789 -25.92 -31.82 -8.92
CA PHE A 789 -25.45 -30.48 -8.59
C PHE A 789 -23.93 -30.39 -8.76
N ALA A 790 -23.48 -29.26 -9.30
CA ALA A 790 -22.06 -28.95 -9.32
C ALA A 790 -21.53 -28.79 -7.89
N TRP A 791 -20.27 -29.15 -7.65
CA TRP A 791 -19.66 -29.13 -6.31
C TRP A 791 -19.72 -27.74 -5.65
N GLU A 792 -19.77 -26.65 -6.44
CA GLU A 792 -19.95 -25.27 -5.98
C GLU A 792 -21.28 -25.02 -5.25
N LEU A 793 -22.29 -25.86 -5.50
CA LEU A 793 -23.63 -25.82 -4.89
C LEU A 793 -23.74 -26.77 -3.69
N GLU A 794 -22.62 -27.35 -3.27
CA GLU A 794 -22.52 -28.20 -2.09
C GLU A 794 -21.66 -27.56 -0.97
N GLU A 795 -21.18 -26.32 -1.18
CA GLU A 795 -20.35 -25.59 -0.20
C GLU A 795 -21.18 -24.97 0.94
N ASP A 796 -20.68 -25.04 2.19
CA ASP A 796 -21.19 -24.24 3.32
C ASP A 796 -20.51 -22.87 3.36
N LEU A 797 -21.25 -21.83 2.99
CA LEU A 797 -20.79 -20.44 2.89
C LEU A 797 -21.45 -19.55 3.95
N ARG A 798 -21.81 -20.13 5.10
CA ARG A 798 -22.26 -19.37 6.27
C ARG A 798 -21.12 -18.55 6.89
N ASP A 799 -21.46 -17.43 7.51
CA ASP A 799 -20.53 -16.61 8.28
C ASP A 799 -20.20 -17.31 9.62
N GLU A 800 -18.96 -17.22 10.10
CA GLU A 800 -18.52 -17.92 11.34
C GLU A 800 -19.40 -17.58 12.55
N GLU A 801 -19.82 -16.32 12.67
CA GLU A 801 -20.76 -15.86 13.72
C GLU A 801 -22.11 -16.59 13.66
N ALA A 802 -22.62 -16.89 12.45
CA ALA A 802 -23.87 -17.63 12.27
C ALA A 802 -23.72 -19.14 12.58
N ILE A 803 -22.52 -19.69 12.42
CA ILE A 803 -22.20 -21.07 12.79
C ILE A 803 -22.17 -21.21 14.32
N GLN A 804 -21.56 -20.23 15.01
CA GLN A 804 -21.45 -20.20 16.47
C GLN A 804 -22.84 -20.10 17.15
N VAL A 805 -23.71 -19.20 16.66
CA VAL A 805 -25.08 -19.03 17.19
C VAL A 805 -25.91 -20.32 17.06
N ASN A 806 -25.74 -21.07 15.97
CA ASN A 806 -26.43 -22.36 15.80
C ASN A 806 -25.91 -23.45 16.76
N LEU A 807 -24.63 -23.42 17.14
CA LEU A 807 -24.07 -24.38 18.11
C LEU A 807 -24.58 -24.11 19.53
N ASP A 808 -24.69 -22.84 19.92
CA ASP A 808 -25.19 -22.46 21.25
C ASP A 808 -26.68 -22.82 21.42
N ILE A 809 -27.51 -22.66 20.38
CA ILE A 809 -28.93 -23.07 20.37
C ILE A 809 -29.09 -24.60 20.51
N ILE A 810 -28.16 -25.38 19.94
CA ILE A 810 -28.19 -26.86 20.03
C ILE A 810 -27.77 -27.33 21.44
N LEU A 811 -26.86 -26.61 22.10
CA LEU A 811 -26.37 -26.94 23.44
C LEU A 811 -27.35 -26.51 24.56
N GLU A 812 -28.14 -25.47 24.36
CA GLU A 812 -29.21 -25.08 25.29
C GLU A 812 -30.48 -25.96 25.17
N GLY A 813 -30.57 -26.79 24.12
CA GLY A 813 -31.67 -27.71 23.87
C GLY A 813 -31.43 -29.17 24.29
N GLN A 814 -30.31 -29.48 24.95
CA GLN A 814 -30.01 -30.81 25.50
C GLN A 814 -30.16 -30.88 27.02
#